data_AF-A0A350QXZ8-F1
#
_entry.id   AF-A0A350QXZ8-F1
#
_cell.length_a   1.000
_cell.length_b   1.000
_cell.length_c   1.000
_cell.angle_alpha   90.00
_cell.angle_beta   90.00
_cell.angle_gamma   90.00
#
_symmetry.space_group_name_H-M   'P 1'
#
loop_
_entity.id
_entity.type
_entity.pdbx_description
1 polymer ?
#
loop_
_entity_poly.entity_id
_entity_poly.type
_entity_poly.pdbx_seq_one_letter_code
_entity_poly.pdbx_strand_id
1 'polypeptide(L)'
;MKEELSKGGLAVVAENLGKRFSGNLIHPLMENLLGISREGERDFHALRDISFEIKKGEAVGILGENGSGKSTLLQLIARTMMPSSGYLRTNGKLAALLELGSGFNPDFTGRENVYLNASILGLSKSRTDQVLDDILGFADIGDFVDRPVKTYSSGMRMRLAFAVQVFVEPEILIIDEALGVGDQFFRKKCHEKINELLNGGITFLYVTHNEETLRQLTNRVFLLHQGRLVLDGGVQECVDEYNLIMGQRRRTHIPDLARKSELDGRQPDPDPGTGRGARILGVKVFGQDESECNHFQPGDSVRISLDFVTTGKFEGLSAGLRIRNKEGVKIYSWATANQDASFVSATGSGGTLARAQEGGSGFTVEYEFRCNLGSNLYQIEAFITDDHHNSLDEKDVLDWVSEAAFFRVDVDQGDHFFGGVCDLGMKAVLKRSGRHEPDQGQVDYGRLYDGYWALPDRHGSESFENASAVVTEILDLLPDGRILDVGCGMGGLVHEFSSRGFDVLGLDPSRKAIDYCRENCSGSFETGSVLRLPFEDQSFDTVVSTDCLEHLAEDDLPLAIREIARVARRQVYLRIATRPDRDKKWHLTVKPRKWWEDLLLGHGFRLHPASQTITPFESLETEKNDATICLQKIPLEVHLKYPAKWLLERRDLHADMLRESNRRSDSHLARYQMAREASPLSGQVLDVACGMGYGSHVLGFGRPDLSVLGVDMDEDAIEYCNANFSVSKGNLRFERGEVEGLIERFPEASFDLICSFETIEHIEDPESFLRSVQRLLSPNGTFICSVPNMWVDETGEDPNPHHLHIFDFLKLKDLVSPFLHIDALYSQIAGNGMKYPDHPRLLRKLDSNEKLEEVEAEWCLLRASKR
;
A
#
# COMPACT_ATOMS: atom_id res chain seq x y z
N MET A 1 46.94 5.47 -19.77
CA MET A 1 46.08 5.78 -18.60
C MET A 1 46.18 7.20 -18.03
N LYS A 2 47.28 7.69 -17.41
CA LYS A 2 47.36 9.14 -17.03
C LYS A 2 47.25 10.07 -18.25
N GLU A 3 47.71 9.61 -19.42
CA GLU A 3 47.63 10.35 -20.69
C GLU A 3 46.28 10.26 -21.42
N GLU A 4 45.51 9.16 -21.28
CA GLU A 4 44.19 9.02 -21.95
C GLU A 4 43.13 9.93 -21.32
N LEU A 5 43.18 10.13 -20.00
CA LEU A 5 42.26 11.03 -19.29
C LEU A 5 42.59 12.52 -19.47
N SER A 6 43.77 12.85 -20.02
CA SER A 6 44.09 14.22 -20.42
C SER A 6 43.58 14.57 -21.84
N LYS A 7 43.12 13.57 -22.60
CA LYS A 7 42.68 13.71 -24.00
C LYS A 7 41.22 13.32 -24.28
N GLY A 8 40.52 12.63 -23.37
CA GLY A 8 39.14 12.18 -23.59
C GLY A 8 38.15 12.77 -22.60
N GLY A 9 37.03 13.31 -23.08
CA GLY A 9 35.97 13.94 -22.30
C GLY A 9 35.16 13.00 -21.40
N LEU A 10 35.84 12.24 -20.53
CA LEU A 10 35.25 11.32 -19.55
C LEU A 10 35.08 12.00 -18.19
N ALA A 11 33.91 11.78 -17.58
CA ALA A 11 33.51 12.28 -16.27
C ALA A 11 33.68 11.22 -15.17
N VAL A 12 33.35 9.95 -15.45
CA VAL A 12 33.50 8.83 -14.51
C VAL A 12 34.07 7.62 -15.25
N VAL A 13 35.08 6.97 -14.69
CA VAL A 13 35.65 5.72 -15.20
C VAL A 13 35.76 4.72 -14.05
N ALA A 14 35.15 3.55 -14.22
CA ALA A 14 35.20 2.42 -13.31
C ALA A 14 35.77 1.19 -14.03
N GLU A 15 36.74 0.51 -13.43
CA GLU A 15 37.32 -0.74 -13.96
C GLU A 15 37.34 -1.80 -12.85
N ASN A 16 36.69 -2.93 -13.11
CA ASN A 16 36.59 -4.10 -12.21
C ASN A 16 36.21 -3.72 -10.76
N LEU A 17 35.34 -2.73 -10.63
CA LEU A 17 34.96 -2.13 -9.35
C LEU A 17 34.19 -3.16 -8.52
N GLY A 18 34.67 -3.40 -7.30
CA GLY A 18 34.01 -4.27 -6.34
C GLY A 18 33.95 -3.65 -4.96
N LYS A 19 32.88 -3.96 -4.23
CA LYS A 19 32.70 -3.59 -2.84
C LYS A 19 32.27 -4.80 -2.03
N ARG A 20 33.10 -5.11 -1.03
CA ARG A 20 32.89 -6.16 -0.05
C ARG A 20 32.82 -5.55 1.33
N PHE A 21 31.77 -5.88 2.06
CA PHE A 21 31.62 -5.60 3.47
C PHE A 21 31.97 -6.88 4.22
N SER A 22 33.02 -6.82 5.02
CA SER A 22 33.40 -7.89 5.93
C SER A 22 32.62 -7.73 7.23
N GLY A 23 32.02 -8.81 7.73
CA GLY A 23 31.29 -8.82 9.02
C GLY A 23 32.17 -8.63 10.27
N ASN A 24 33.46 -8.32 10.10
CA ASN A 24 34.38 -8.17 11.21
C ASN A 24 34.03 -6.94 12.07
N LEU A 25 33.41 -7.22 13.22
CA LEU A 25 33.19 -6.33 14.36
C LEU A 25 34.48 -5.91 15.10
N ILE A 26 35.67 -6.25 14.60
CA ILE A 26 36.96 -5.95 15.24
C ILE A 26 37.98 -5.45 14.20
N HIS A 27 38.70 -4.38 14.56
CA HIS A 27 39.72 -3.74 13.74
C HIS A 27 40.78 -4.74 13.24
N PRO A 28 41.17 -4.73 11.93
CA PRO A 28 42.14 -5.68 11.32
C PRO A 28 43.54 -5.77 11.98
N LEU A 29 43.85 -4.83 12.88
CA LEU A 29 45.09 -4.79 13.66
C LEU A 29 45.08 -5.79 14.82
N MET A 30 43.91 -6.09 15.40
CA MET A 30 43.80 -7.04 16.51
C MET A 30 43.87 -8.49 16.05
N GLU A 31 43.37 -8.80 14.85
CA GLU A 31 43.42 -10.16 14.28
C GLU A 31 44.86 -10.60 13.96
N ASN A 32 45.66 -9.70 13.39
CA ASN A 32 47.09 -9.95 13.13
C ASN A 32 47.92 -10.09 14.42
N LEU A 33 47.46 -9.51 15.54
CA LEU A 33 48.17 -9.59 16.83
C LEU A 33 47.83 -10.85 17.62
N LEU A 34 46.61 -11.38 17.46
CA LEU A 34 46.08 -12.52 18.25
C LEU A 34 46.15 -13.86 17.52
N GLY A 35 46.39 -13.89 16.21
CA GLY A 35 46.59 -15.13 15.45
C GLY A 35 45.36 -16.04 15.41
N ILE A 36 44.15 -15.48 15.60
CA ILE A 36 42.90 -16.22 15.59
C ILE A 36 42.30 -16.13 14.19
N SER A 37 42.36 -17.23 13.44
CA SER A 37 41.61 -17.41 12.19
C SER A 37 40.26 -18.03 12.54
N ARG A 38 39.16 -17.28 12.40
CA ARG A 38 37.79 -17.83 12.41
C ARG A 38 37.27 -17.91 10.98
N GLU A 39 37.15 -19.13 10.47
CA GLU A 39 36.28 -19.42 9.32
C GLU A 39 34.84 -19.43 9.84
N GLY A 40 33.99 -18.48 9.40
CA GLY A 40 32.59 -18.52 9.81
C GLY A 40 31.64 -17.42 9.33
N GLU A 41 32.08 -16.18 9.12
CA GLU A 41 31.18 -15.10 8.68
C GLU A 41 31.29 -14.88 7.17
N ARG A 42 30.14 -14.88 6.49
CA ARG A 42 30.08 -14.74 5.02
C ARG A 42 30.29 -13.28 4.65
N ASP A 43 31.42 -12.98 4.02
CA ASP A 43 31.65 -11.71 3.33
C ASP A 43 30.45 -11.33 2.43
N PHE A 44 29.86 -10.15 2.67
CA PHE A 44 28.80 -9.62 1.81
C PHE A 44 29.41 -8.79 0.69
N HIS A 45 29.27 -9.27 -0.55
CA HIS A 45 29.71 -8.55 -1.73
C HIS A 45 28.55 -7.73 -2.30
N ALA A 46 28.52 -6.44 -1.98
CA ALA A 46 27.53 -5.50 -2.48
C ALA A 46 27.72 -5.17 -3.97
N LEU A 47 28.97 -5.09 -4.45
CA LEU A 47 29.29 -4.89 -5.87
C LEU A 47 30.41 -5.83 -6.31
N ARG A 48 30.33 -6.36 -7.54
CA ARG A 48 31.26 -7.32 -8.11
C ARG A 48 31.55 -6.99 -9.58
N ASP A 49 32.83 -6.78 -9.89
CA ASP A 49 33.36 -6.68 -11.26
C ASP A 49 32.65 -5.65 -12.17
N ILE A 50 32.32 -4.48 -11.62
CA ILE A 50 31.63 -3.42 -12.37
C ILE A 50 32.64 -2.57 -13.17
N SER A 51 32.45 -2.49 -14.48
CA SER A 51 33.26 -1.63 -15.36
C SER A 51 32.37 -0.79 -16.27
N PHE A 52 32.59 0.52 -16.31
CA PHE A 52 31.86 1.44 -17.18
C PHE A 52 32.61 2.77 -17.34
N GLU A 53 32.23 3.52 -18.38
CA GLU A 53 32.69 4.87 -18.64
C GLU A 53 31.49 5.81 -18.87
N ILE A 54 31.51 6.99 -18.23
CA ILE A 54 30.53 8.06 -18.42
C ILE A 54 31.25 9.28 -18.99
N LYS A 55 30.75 9.81 -20.10
CA LYS A 55 31.27 11.02 -20.76
C LYS A 55 30.74 12.29 -20.08
N LYS A 56 31.48 13.39 -20.20
CA LYS A 56 30.99 14.70 -19.76
C LYS A 56 29.72 15.07 -20.53
N GLY A 57 28.68 15.48 -19.80
CA GLY A 57 27.38 15.85 -20.36
C GLY A 57 26.44 14.68 -20.65
N GLU A 58 26.81 13.45 -20.26
CA GLU A 58 25.97 12.27 -20.40
C GLU A 58 25.01 12.13 -19.21
N ALA A 59 23.77 11.71 -19.48
CA ALA A 59 22.74 11.48 -18.48
C ALA A 59 22.43 9.98 -18.37
N VAL A 60 22.89 9.37 -17.27
CA VAL A 60 22.85 7.92 -17.04
C VAL A 60 21.88 7.59 -15.91
N GLY A 61 20.90 6.74 -16.20
CA GLY A 61 20.00 6.17 -15.20
C GLY A 61 20.59 4.92 -14.56
N ILE A 62 20.21 4.60 -13.32
CA ILE A 62 20.55 3.32 -12.68
C ILE A 62 19.26 2.64 -12.24
N LEU A 63 19.03 1.44 -12.77
CA LEU A 63 17.86 0.60 -12.53
C LEU A 63 18.30 -0.71 -11.87
N GLY A 64 17.44 -1.30 -11.04
CA GLY A 64 17.72 -2.57 -10.37
C GLY A 64 16.87 -2.75 -9.11
N GLU A 65 16.73 -3.98 -8.63
CA GLU A 65 15.96 -4.30 -7.41
C GLU A 65 16.52 -3.63 -6.14
N ASN A 66 15.73 -3.60 -5.07
CA ASN A 66 16.24 -3.21 -3.75
C ASN A 66 17.30 -4.21 -3.31
N GLY A 67 18.45 -3.72 -2.84
CA GLY A 67 19.61 -4.55 -2.51
C GLY A 67 20.54 -4.91 -3.69
N SER A 68 20.28 -4.44 -4.91
CA SER A 68 21.17 -4.68 -6.07
C SER A 68 22.50 -3.94 -6.06
N GLY A 69 22.71 -3.00 -5.13
CA GLY A 69 23.94 -2.21 -4.98
C GLY A 69 23.90 -0.80 -5.58
N LYS A 70 22.73 -0.28 -5.99
CA LYS A 70 22.57 1.08 -6.58
C LYS A 70 23.18 2.18 -5.70
N SER A 71 22.72 2.30 -4.45
CA SER A 71 23.21 3.32 -3.52
C SER A 71 24.69 3.11 -3.17
N THR A 72 25.16 1.85 -3.05
CA THR A 72 26.59 1.55 -2.88
C THR A 72 27.41 2.08 -4.06
N LEU A 73 26.94 1.90 -5.29
CA LEU A 73 27.61 2.41 -6.49
C LEU A 73 27.66 3.94 -6.50
N LEU A 74 26.56 4.61 -6.16
CA LEU A 74 26.53 6.06 -6.05
C LEU A 74 27.50 6.59 -4.99
N GLN A 75 27.56 5.96 -3.81
CA GLN A 75 28.48 6.34 -2.73
C GLN A 75 29.95 6.18 -3.16
N LEU A 76 30.28 5.14 -3.94
CA LEU A 76 31.62 5.01 -4.53
C LEU A 76 31.91 6.15 -5.52
N ILE A 77 30.99 6.47 -6.42
CA ILE A 77 31.16 7.57 -7.40
C ILE A 77 31.27 8.92 -6.69
N ALA A 78 30.46 9.16 -5.67
CA ALA A 78 30.50 10.34 -4.82
C ALA A 78 31.76 10.40 -3.93
N ARG A 79 32.53 9.32 -3.85
CA ARG A 79 33.72 9.16 -3.01
C ARG A 79 33.46 9.28 -1.51
N THR A 80 32.21 9.07 -1.08
CA THR A 80 31.88 8.89 0.34
C THR A 80 32.26 7.49 0.83
N MET A 81 32.50 6.56 -0.10
CA MET A 81 32.96 5.21 0.16
C MET A 81 34.13 4.83 -0.74
N MET A 82 35.07 4.03 -0.22
CA MET A 82 36.17 3.46 -1.00
C MET A 82 35.85 2.04 -1.50
N PRO A 83 36.26 1.67 -2.72
CA PRO A 83 36.06 0.33 -3.24
C PRO A 83 36.98 -0.69 -2.54
N SER A 84 36.52 -1.94 -2.46
CA SER A 84 37.33 -3.05 -1.92
C SER A 84 38.24 -3.67 -2.99
N SER A 85 37.87 -3.55 -4.26
CA SER A 85 38.65 -3.98 -5.42
C SER A 85 38.35 -3.10 -6.64
N GLY A 86 39.25 -3.14 -7.62
CA GLY A 86 39.12 -2.35 -8.85
C GLY A 86 39.51 -0.89 -8.67
N TYR A 87 39.16 -0.09 -9.68
CA TYR A 87 39.54 1.31 -9.77
C TYR A 87 38.34 2.17 -10.14
N LEU A 88 38.22 3.34 -9.50
CA LEU A 88 37.21 4.34 -9.81
C LEU A 88 37.85 5.73 -9.82
N ARG A 89 37.59 6.50 -10.88
CA ARG A 89 38.02 7.89 -10.98
C ARG A 89 36.88 8.77 -11.48
N THR A 90 36.67 9.87 -10.78
CA THR A 90 35.74 10.94 -11.20
C THR A 90 36.51 12.21 -11.56
N ASN A 91 36.07 12.94 -12.58
CA ASN A 91 36.76 14.10 -13.14
C ASN A 91 35.79 15.28 -13.35
N GLY A 92 35.69 16.14 -12.34
CA GLY A 92 34.86 17.33 -12.32
C GLY A 92 34.38 17.63 -10.90
N LYS A 93 33.78 18.81 -10.71
CA LYS A 93 33.05 19.11 -9.47
C LYS A 93 31.79 18.26 -9.37
N LEU A 94 31.67 17.49 -8.30
CA LEU A 94 30.58 16.55 -8.09
C LEU A 94 29.65 17.05 -6.98
N ALA A 95 28.36 17.12 -7.28
CA ALA A 95 27.30 17.32 -6.30
C ALA A 95 26.48 16.02 -6.21
N ALA A 96 26.23 15.53 -4.99
CA ALA A 96 25.47 14.32 -4.75
C ALA A 96 24.34 14.58 -3.77
N LEU A 97 23.10 14.38 -4.21
CA LEU A 97 21.88 14.49 -3.40
C LEU A 97 21.53 13.14 -2.74
N LEU A 98 22.52 12.49 -2.14
CA LEU A 98 22.35 11.19 -1.48
C LEU A 98 21.89 11.35 -0.02
N GLU A 99 22.38 12.40 0.64
CA GLU A 99 22.15 12.69 2.06
C GLU A 99 21.87 14.19 2.21
N LEU A 100 20.71 14.65 1.71
CA LEU A 100 20.34 16.06 1.71
C LEU A 100 20.36 16.63 3.14
N GLY A 101 21.33 17.52 3.39
CA GLY A 101 21.50 18.19 4.68
C GLY A 101 22.60 17.60 5.58
N SER A 102 23.27 16.50 5.19
CA SER A 102 24.47 16.02 5.88
C SER A 102 25.63 16.99 5.63
N GLY A 103 25.86 17.88 6.59
CA GLY A 103 26.78 19.01 6.44
C GLY A 103 26.20 20.34 6.93
N PHE A 104 24.91 20.39 7.29
CA PHE A 104 24.39 21.52 8.06
C PHE A 104 24.82 21.44 9.52
N ASN A 105 25.28 22.57 10.04
CA ASN A 105 25.41 22.80 11.46
C ASN A 105 24.07 23.33 12.00
N PRO A 106 23.38 22.59 12.90
CA PRO A 106 22.06 22.99 13.42
C PRO A 106 22.04 24.34 14.14
N ASP A 107 23.17 24.75 14.71
CA ASP A 107 23.30 26.02 15.44
C ASP A 107 23.57 27.21 14.52
N PHE A 108 23.99 26.96 13.28
CA PHE A 108 24.24 28.02 12.29
C PHE A 108 22.93 28.43 11.61
N THR A 109 22.86 29.70 11.22
CA THR A 109 21.77 30.21 10.39
C THR A 109 21.72 29.53 9.02
N GLY A 110 20.61 29.63 8.30
CA GLY A 110 20.54 29.17 6.91
C GLY A 110 21.65 29.75 6.05
N ARG A 111 21.88 31.06 6.15
CA ARG A 111 22.93 31.77 5.41
C ARG A 111 24.33 31.23 5.73
N GLU A 112 24.66 31.05 7.01
CA GLU A 112 25.95 30.47 7.42
C GLU A 112 26.11 29.03 6.93
N ASN A 113 25.02 28.26 6.91
CA ASN A 113 25.01 26.91 6.37
C ASN A 113 25.20 26.86 4.85
N VAL A 114 24.69 27.85 4.10
CA VAL A 114 24.98 28.02 2.66
C VAL A 114 26.48 28.20 2.45
N TYR A 115 27.13 29.09 3.21
CA TYR A 115 28.58 29.29 3.10
C TYR A 115 29.38 28.03 3.47
N LEU A 116 28.99 27.36 4.55
CA LEU A 116 29.63 26.12 5.00
C LEU A 116 29.55 25.05 3.89
N ASN A 117 28.36 24.79 3.36
CA ASN A 117 28.15 23.74 2.36
C ASN A 117 28.78 24.11 1.02
N ALA A 118 28.67 25.37 0.58
CA ALA A 118 29.36 25.83 -0.62
C ALA A 118 30.88 25.65 -0.49
N SER A 119 31.47 25.91 0.68
CA SER A 119 32.90 25.72 0.91
C SER A 119 33.32 24.25 0.89
N ILE A 120 32.50 23.34 1.45
CA ILE A 120 32.71 21.89 1.39
C ILE A 120 32.67 21.42 -0.06
N LEU A 121 31.76 21.98 -0.87
CA LEU A 121 31.63 21.72 -2.30
C LEU A 121 32.67 22.44 -3.18
N GLY A 122 33.62 23.15 -2.56
CA GLY A 122 34.76 23.76 -3.23
C GLY A 122 34.51 25.14 -3.86
N LEU A 123 33.45 25.86 -3.46
CA LEU A 123 33.23 27.25 -3.85
C LEU A 123 34.03 28.19 -2.95
N SER A 124 34.69 29.16 -3.58
CA SER A 124 35.27 30.30 -2.87
C SER A 124 34.17 31.22 -2.35
N LYS A 125 34.39 31.88 -1.21
CA LYS A 125 33.46 32.87 -0.65
C LYS A 125 32.95 33.90 -1.68
N SER A 126 33.86 34.47 -2.49
CA SER A 126 33.48 35.45 -3.52
C SER A 126 32.52 34.90 -4.60
N ARG A 127 32.54 33.58 -4.85
CA ARG A 127 31.59 32.93 -5.75
C ARG A 127 30.29 32.61 -5.04
N THR A 128 30.36 32.14 -3.80
CA THR A 128 29.17 31.96 -2.96
C THR A 128 28.38 33.28 -2.83
N ASP A 129 29.06 34.41 -2.65
CA ASP A 129 28.43 35.74 -2.59
C ASP A 129 27.64 36.08 -3.87
N GLN A 130 28.06 35.57 -5.04
CA GLN A 130 27.41 35.85 -6.32
C GLN A 130 26.14 35.03 -6.55
N VAL A 131 26.07 33.82 -5.98
CA VAL A 131 24.94 32.89 -6.14
C VAL A 131 24.06 32.81 -4.88
N LEU A 132 24.42 33.54 -3.82
CA LEU A 132 23.72 33.49 -2.53
C LEU A 132 22.24 33.87 -2.68
N ASP A 133 21.95 34.96 -3.37
CA ASP A 133 20.57 35.42 -3.55
C ASP A 133 19.74 34.44 -4.40
N ASP A 134 20.36 33.79 -5.40
CA ASP A 134 19.72 32.76 -6.20
C ASP A 134 19.43 31.50 -5.36
N ILE A 135 20.37 31.08 -4.51
CA ILE A 135 20.18 29.95 -3.58
C ILE A 135 19.03 30.24 -2.62
N LEU A 136 19.03 31.40 -1.98
CA LEU A 136 18.01 31.75 -0.99
C LEU A 136 16.63 31.96 -1.66
N GLY A 137 16.61 32.58 -2.84
CA GLY A 137 15.39 32.77 -3.64
C GLY A 137 14.81 31.46 -4.16
N PHE A 138 15.66 30.51 -4.57
CA PHE A 138 15.21 29.18 -4.97
C PHE A 138 14.68 28.38 -3.79
N ALA A 139 15.37 28.39 -2.65
CA ALA A 139 14.98 27.68 -1.44
C ALA A 139 13.61 28.15 -0.91
N ASP A 140 13.26 29.42 -1.12
CA ASP A 140 11.93 29.97 -0.83
C ASP A 140 11.50 29.77 0.64
N ILE A 141 12.42 30.08 1.56
CA ILE A 141 12.23 29.93 3.02
C ILE A 141 12.07 31.27 3.76
N GLY A 142 11.97 32.39 3.03
CA GLY A 142 11.70 33.73 3.58
C GLY A 142 12.70 34.17 4.66
N ASP A 143 12.21 34.87 5.70
CA ASP A 143 13.04 35.41 6.79
C ASP A 143 13.71 34.34 7.67
N PHE A 144 13.37 33.06 7.47
CA PHE A 144 14.03 31.98 8.22
C PHE A 144 15.51 31.82 7.85
N VAL A 145 15.96 32.35 6.70
CA VAL A 145 17.38 32.30 6.27
C VAL A 145 18.37 32.79 7.32
N ASP A 146 17.95 33.72 8.17
CA ASP A 146 18.78 34.32 9.23
C ASP A 146 18.49 33.70 10.61
N ARG A 147 17.80 32.55 10.67
CA ARG A 147 17.54 31.77 11.89
C ARG A 147 18.33 30.45 11.89
N PRO A 148 18.71 29.91 13.06
CA PRO A 148 19.39 28.63 13.16
C PRO A 148 18.62 27.48 12.49
N VAL A 149 19.32 26.62 11.74
CA VAL A 149 18.73 25.51 10.96
C VAL A 149 18.00 24.49 11.83
N LYS A 150 18.33 24.36 13.12
CA LYS A 150 17.55 23.56 14.08
C LYS A 150 16.09 24.00 14.22
N THR A 151 15.77 25.24 13.88
CA THR A 151 14.40 25.79 13.93
C THR A 151 13.59 25.52 12.66
N TYR A 152 14.23 24.95 11.63
CA TYR A 152 13.58 24.71 10.33
C TYR A 152 12.70 23.47 10.38
N SER A 153 11.62 23.45 9.61
CA SER A 153 10.94 22.21 9.28
C SER A 153 11.84 21.30 8.43
N SER A 154 11.54 20.00 8.37
CA SER A 154 12.22 19.05 7.48
C SER A 154 12.21 19.54 6.01
N GLY A 155 11.08 20.06 5.56
CA GLY A 155 10.92 20.63 4.22
C GLY A 155 11.84 21.83 3.97
N MET A 156 11.91 22.78 4.90
CA MET A 156 12.79 23.96 4.75
C MET A 156 14.28 23.59 4.70
N ARG A 157 14.71 22.66 5.55
CA ARG A 157 16.09 22.14 5.52
C ARG A 157 16.42 21.54 4.16
N MET A 158 15.52 20.70 3.64
CA MET A 158 15.71 20.06 2.36
C MET A 158 15.74 21.06 1.19
N ARG A 159 14.84 22.05 1.17
CA ARG A 159 14.81 23.09 0.14
C ARG A 159 16.14 23.84 0.07
N LEU A 160 16.66 24.24 1.23
CA LEU A 160 17.96 24.92 1.31
C LEU A 160 19.10 24.00 0.88
N ALA A 161 19.11 22.73 1.32
CA ALA A 161 20.14 21.76 0.92
C ALA A 161 20.15 21.52 -0.59
N PHE A 162 18.99 21.37 -1.21
CA PHE A 162 18.86 21.21 -2.66
C PHE A 162 19.32 22.47 -3.39
N ALA A 163 18.87 23.65 -2.94
CA ALA A 163 19.25 24.92 -3.56
C ALA A 163 20.78 25.12 -3.58
N VAL A 164 21.46 24.86 -2.47
CA VAL A 164 22.93 24.95 -2.43
C VAL A 164 23.57 24.02 -3.46
N GLN A 165 23.12 22.77 -3.56
CA GLN A 165 23.72 21.74 -4.42
C GLN A 165 23.52 22.00 -5.93
N VAL A 166 22.42 22.65 -6.34
CA VAL A 166 22.17 22.93 -7.78
C VAL A 166 22.77 24.25 -8.26
N PHE A 167 23.03 25.20 -7.35
CA PHE A 167 23.63 26.50 -7.68
C PHE A 167 25.15 26.56 -7.47
N VAL A 168 25.79 25.49 -6.99
CA VAL A 168 27.26 25.36 -6.94
C VAL A 168 27.90 25.03 -8.29
N GLU A 169 27.14 25.12 -9.39
CA GLU A 169 27.57 24.81 -10.76
C GLU A 169 28.29 23.45 -10.86
N PRO A 170 27.63 22.33 -10.50
CA PRO A 170 28.25 21.01 -10.58
C PRO A 170 28.55 20.62 -12.04
N GLU A 171 29.67 19.91 -12.25
CA GLU A 171 29.97 19.25 -13.54
C GLU A 171 29.38 17.83 -13.59
N ILE A 172 29.18 17.22 -12.42
CA ILE A 172 28.58 15.91 -12.22
C ILE A 172 27.51 16.05 -11.13
N LEU A 173 26.26 15.71 -11.43
CA LEU A 173 25.15 15.72 -10.49
C LEU A 173 24.61 14.30 -10.30
N ILE A 174 24.64 13.83 -9.06
CA ILE A 174 24.07 12.54 -8.64
C ILE A 174 22.80 12.82 -7.86
N ILE A 175 21.73 12.13 -8.24
CA ILE A 175 20.46 12.20 -7.52
C ILE A 175 19.98 10.78 -7.24
N ASP A 176 19.76 10.49 -5.96
CA ASP A 176 19.02 9.31 -5.51
C ASP A 176 17.54 9.69 -5.32
N GLU A 177 16.65 8.72 -5.18
CA GLU A 177 15.17 8.78 -5.25
C GLU A 177 14.48 9.90 -4.40
N ALA A 178 15.25 10.63 -3.61
CA ALA A 178 14.96 11.82 -2.82
C ALA A 178 14.38 13.05 -3.56
N LEU A 179 14.17 13.06 -4.88
CA LEU A 179 13.33 14.10 -5.51
C LEU A 179 11.86 14.03 -5.07
N GLY A 180 11.50 12.99 -4.32
CA GLY A 180 10.18 12.78 -3.76
C GLY A 180 9.80 13.70 -2.59
N VAL A 181 10.70 14.50 -2.01
CA VAL A 181 10.40 15.28 -0.80
C VAL A 181 10.28 16.80 -1.11
N GLY A 182 9.28 17.45 -0.51
CA GLY A 182 8.85 18.81 -0.84
C GLY A 182 7.41 18.88 -1.39
N ASP A 183 6.78 20.06 -1.34
CA ASP A 183 5.45 20.25 -1.92
C ASP A 183 5.48 20.21 -3.46
N GLN A 184 4.31 20.11 -4.08
CA GLN A 184 4.16 20.00 -5.54
C GLN A 184 4.81 21.18 -6.28
N PHE A 185 4.79 22.38 -5.69
CA PHE A 185 5.34 23.60 -6.29
C PHE A 185 6.87 23.57 -6.29
N PHE A 186 7.49 23.19 -5.17
CA PHE A 186 8.95 23.06 -5.06
C PHE A 186 9.47 21.91 -5.92
N ARG A 187 8.76 20.78 -6.00
CA ARG A 187 9.10 19.68 -6.92
C ARG A 187 9.15 20.15 -8.37
N LYS A 188 8.17 20.94 -8.81
CA LYS A 188 8.17 21.52 -10.16
C LYS A 188 9.39 22.43 -10.39
N LYS A 189 9.73 23.30 -9.42
CA LYS A 189 10.94 24.13 -9.46
C LYS A 189 12.22 23.27 -9.57
N CYS A 190 12.32 22.17 -8.82
CA CYS A 190 13.45 21.24 -8.89
C CYS A 190 13.57 20.59 -10.27
N HIS A 191 12.47 20.09 -10.84
CA HIS A 191 12.46 19.50 -12.18
C HIS A 191 12.88 20.49 -13.26
N GLU A 192 12.35 21.72 -13.22
CA GLU A 192 12.73 22.78 -14.14
C GLU A 192 14.23 23.10 -14.04
N LYS A 193 14.77 23.20 -12.82
CA LYS A 193 16.20 23.46 -12.61
C LYS A 193 17.10 22.31 -13.06
N ILE A 194 16.69 21.06 -12.82
CA ILE A 194 17.43 19.88 -13.31
C ILE A 194 17.46 19.87 -14.83
N ASN A 195 16.32 20.14 -15.49
CA ASN A 195 16.26 20.23 -16.95
C ASN A 195 17.14 21.37 -17.51
N GLU A 196 17.20 22.52 -16.82
CA GLU A 196 18.12 23.61 -17.15
C GLU A 196 19.59 23.15 -17.11
N LEU A 197 19.98 22.45 -16.04
CA LEU A 197 21.34 21.91 -15.88
C LEU A 197 21.67 20.84 -16.93
N LEU A 198 20.72 19.95 -17.23
CA LEU A 198 20.84 18.95 -18.30
C LEU A 198 21.04 19.59 -19.67
N ASN A 199 20.23 20.60 -20.00
CA ASN A 199 20.39 21.38 -21.23
C ASN A 199 21.72 22.15 -21.27
N GLY A 200 22.27 22.50 -20.10
CA GLY A 200 23.61 23.07 -19.93
C GLY A 200 24.76 22.07 -20.12
N GLY A 201 24.47 20.78 -20.35
CA GLY A 201 25.47 19.75 -20.59
C GLY A 201 26.15 19.22 -19.33
N ILE A 202 25.45 19.23 -18.19
CA ILE A 202 25.93 18.57 -16.97
C ILE A 202 25.99 17.05 -17.15
N THR A 203 26.96 16.40 -16.50
CA THR A 203 26.93 14.93 -16.39
C THR A 203 25.95 14.55 -15.29
N PHE A 204 24.98 13.69 -15.59
CA PHE A 204 23.88 13.39 -14.69
C PHE A 204 23.81 11.90 -14.39
N LEU A 205 23.68 11.53 -13.11
CA LEU A 205 23.40 10.18 -12.67
C LEU A 205 22.12 10.17 -11.84
N TYR A 206 21.17 9.32 -12.20
CA TYR A 206 19.86 9.29 -11.56
C TYR A 206 19.40 7.88 -11.22
N VAL A 207 18.98 7.69 -9.97
CA VAL A 207 18.39 6.43 -9.51
C VAL A 207 16.90 6.61 -9.32
N THR A 208 16.13 5.78 -10.02
CA THR A 208 14.68 5.78 -9.93
C THR A 208 14.12 4.42 -10.32
N HIS A 209 13.02 4.05 -9.67
CA HIS A 209 12.16 2.95 -10.10
C HIS A 209 11.05 3.41 -11.05
N ASN A 210 10.94 4.72 -11.33
CA ASN A 210 9.95 5.27 -12.23
C ASN A 210 10.46 5.30 -13.68
N GLU A 211 9.91 4.42 -14.53
CA GLU A 211 10.25 4.34 -15.95
C GLU A 211 10.01 5.66 -16.71
N GLU A 212 8.98 6.43 -16.34
CA GLU A 212 8.62 7.69 -16.98
C GLU A 212 9.74 8.72 -16.78
N THR A 213 10.20 8.88 -15.54
CA THR A 213 11.30 9.80 -15.20
C THR A 213 12.63 9.34 -15.81
N LEU A 214 12.88 8.02 -15.85
CA LEU A 214 14.07 7.44 -16.48
C LEU A 214 14.12 7.79 -17.98
N ARG A 215 12.98 7.68 -18.69
CA ARG A 215 12.87 8.03 -20.12
C ARG A 215 12.99 9.53 -20.38
N GLN A 216 12.48 10.37 -19.47
CA GLN A 216 12.52 11.82 -19.61
C GLN A 216 13.90 12.42 -19.37
N LEU A 217 14.63 11.91 -18.38
CA LEU A 217 15.87 12.53 -17.89
C LEU A 217 17.15 11.82 -18.35
N THR A 218 17.06 10.58 -18.85
CA THR A 218 18.25 9.79 -19.19
C THR A 218 18.11 9.14 -20.57
N ASN A 219 19.23 8.92 -21.24
CA ASN A 219 19.28 8.25 -22.55
C ASN A 219 20.02 6.90 -22.52
N ARG A 220 20.75 6.65 -21.44
CA ARG A 220 21.51 5.41 -21.16
C ARG A 220 21.20 4.97 -19.74
N VAL A 221 21.09 3.66 -19.51
CA VAL A 221 20.73 3.08 -18.22
C VAL A 221 21.69 1.95 -17.86
N PHE A 222 22.09 1.92 -16.60
CA PHE A 222 22.81 0.82 -15.97
C PHE A 222 21.81 -0.04 -15.22
N LEU A 223 21.64 -1.28 -15.66
CA LEU A 223 20.85 -2.30 -14.95
C LEU A 223 21.75 -3.07 -13.99
N LEU A 224 21.53 -2.88 -12.70
CA LEU A 224 22.19 -3.62 -11.62
C LEU A 224 21.30 -4.76 -11.12
N HIS A 225 21.90 -5.93 -10.95
CA HIS A 225 21.26 -7.08 -10.31
C HIS A 225 22.30 -7.84 -9.48
N GLN A 226 21.98 -8.14 -8.21
CA GLN A 226 22.86 -8.86 -7.28
C GLN A 226 24.31 -8.35 -7.27
N GLY A 227 24.50 -7.02 -7.30
CA GLY A 227 25.81 -6.37 -7.24
C GLY A 227 26.59 -6.38 -8.55
N ARG A 228 26.01 -6.79 -9.67
CA ARG A 228 26.65 -6.79 -11.00
C ARG A 228 25.94 -5.85 -11.96
N LEU A 229 26.72 -5.23 -12.84
CA LEU A 229 26.19 -4.52 -14.01
C LEU A 229 25.80 -5.55 -15.07
N VAL A 230 24.49 -5.82 -15.16
CA VAL A 230 23.94 -6.83 -16.08
C VAL A 230 23.81 -6.27 -17.50
N LEU A 231 23.38 -5.02 -17.61
CA LEU A 231 23.18 -4.36 -18.89
C LEU A 231 23.52 -2.87 -18.76
N ASP A 232 24.19 -2.36 -19.78
CA ASP A 232 24.50 -0.95 -19.97
C ASP A 232 24.06 -0.59 -21.39
N GLY A 233 22.90 0.06 -21.49
CA GLY A 233 22.19 0.18 -22.75
C GLY A 233 21.16 1.29 -22.78
N GLY A 234 20.29 1.27 -23.78
CA GLY A 234 19.20 2.23 -23.88
C GLY A 234 18.11 1.98 -22.84
N VAL A 235 17.35 3.02 -22.48
CA VAL A 235 16.30 2.96 -21.44
C VAL A 235 15.33 1.79 -21.66
N GLN A 236 14.84 1.59 -22.90
CA GLN A 236 13.88 0.53 -23.21
C GLN A 236 14.48 -0.87 -23.04
N GLU A 237 15.72 -1.06 -23.48
CA GLU A 237 16.42 -2.34 -23.40
C GLU A 237 16.65 -2.75 -21.94
N CYS A 238 17.10 -1.81 -21.11
CA CYS A 238 17.31 -2.04 -19.69
C CYS A 238 16.01 -2.27 -18.91
N VAL A 239 14.93 -1.59 -19.27
CA VAL A 239 13.60 -1.84 -18.70
C VAL A 239 13.07 -3.23 -19.07
N ASP A 240 13.24 -3.64 -20.33
CA ASP A 240 12.81 -4.96 -20.81
C ASP A 240 13.56 -6.08 -20.10
N GLU A 241 14.88 -5.95 -19.98
CA GLU A 241 15.72 -6.92 -19.27
C GLU A 241 15.42 -6.91 -17.75
N TYR A 242 15.20 -5.74 -17.15
CA TYR A 242 14.79 -5.64 -15.75
C TYR A 242 13.48 -6.42 -15.49
N ASN A 243 12.47 -6.21 -16.34
CA ASN A 243 11.19 -6.91 -16.23
C ASN A 243 11.37 -8.44 -16.39
N LEU A 244 12.24 -8.87 -17.32
CA LEU A 244 12.60 -10.28 -17.49
C LEU A 244 13.22 -10.89 -16.21
N ILE A 245 14.19 -10.19 -15.60
CA ILE A 245 14.87 -10.62 -14.36
C ILE A 245 13.88 -10.69 -13.19
N MET A 246 12.93 -9.74 -13.11
CA MET A 246 11.88 -9.73 -12.09
C MET A 246 10.80 -10.81 -12.29
N GLY A 247 10.98 -11.73 -13.24
CA GLY A 247 10.04 -12.81 -13.53
C GLY A 247 8.79 -12.35 -14.29
N GLN A 248 8.76 -11.10 -14.75
CA GLN A 248 7.70 -10.55 -15.58
C GLN A 248 7.97 -10.96 -17.04
N ARG A 249 7.54 -12.17 -17.41
CA ARG A 249 7.68 -12.67 -18.80
C ARG A 249 6.97 -11.73 -19.79
N ARG A 250 7.73 -10.98 -20.60
CA ARG A 250 7.26 -10.56 -21.93
C ARG A 250 7.34 -11.76 -22.88
N ARG A 251 6.19 -12.36 -23.19
CA ARG A 251 6.06 -13.35 -24.27
C ARG A 251 6.31 -12.65 -25.61
N THR A 252 7.43 -12.94 -26.27
CA THR A 252 7.65 -12.64 -27.69
C THR A 252 6.87 -13.64 -28.56
N HIS A 253 5.56 -13.44 -28.68
CA HIS A 253 4.70 -13.81 -29.81
C HIS A 253 3.35 -13.11 -29.58
N ILE A 254 3.02 -12.16 -30.45
CA ILE A 254 1.73 -11.45 -30.46
C ILE A 254 0.72 -12.39 -31.12
N PRO A 255 -0.19 -12.98 -30.34
CA PRO A 255 -1.62 -12.79 -30.61
C PRO A 255 -2.42 -12.50 -29.32
N ASP A 256 -3.52 -11.76 -29.50
CA ASP A 256 -4.56 -11.41 -28.53
C ASP A 256 -4.21 -10.38 -27.44
N LEU A 257 -4.12 -9.10 -27.88
CA LEU A 257 -4.17 -7.93 -27.00
C LEU A 257 -5.61 -7.39 -26.81
N ALA A 258 -6.64 -8.23 -26.93
CA ALA A 258 -8.03 -7.87 -26.61
C ALA A 258 -8.43 -8.18 -25.16
N ARG A 259 -7.48 -8.41 -24.24
CA ARG A 259 -7.76 -8.62 -22.81
C ARG A 259 -6.59 -8.14 -21.95
N LYS A 260 -6.58 -6.85 -21.62
CA LYS A 260 -5.94 -6.27 -20.44
C LYS A 260 -6.19 -4.74 -20.41
N SER A 261 -7.44 -4.37 -20.19
CA SER A 261 -7.77 -3.11 -19.52
C SER A 261 -8.12 -3.45 -18.09
N GLU A 262 -7.11 -3.71 -17.25
CA GLU A 262 -7.29 -3.68 -15.80
C GLU A 262 -5.92 -3.55 -15.13
N LEU A 263 -5.85 -2.49 -14.30
CA LEU A 263 -4.88 -2.22 -13.24
C LEU A 263 -3.54 -1.56 -13.66
N ASP A 264 -3.53 -0.23 -13.69
CA ASP A 264 -2.81 0.49 -12.62
C ASP A 264 -3.42 1.87 -12.31
N GLY A 265 -3.65 2.11 -11.01
CA GLY A 265 -4.45 3.21 -10.49
C GLY A 265 -3.65 4.47 -10.20
N ARG A 266 -3.58 5.40 -11.16
CA ARG A 266 -3.44 6.84 -10.84
C ARG A 266 -4.84 7.45 -10.72
N GLN A 267 -5.31 7.67 -9.49
CA GLN A 267 -6.43 8.56 -9.20
C GLN A 267 -6.06 10.01 -9.59
N PRO A 268 -6.78 10.67 -10.51
CA PRO A 268 -6.98 12.11 -10.40
C PRO A 268 -8.06 12.36 -9.34
N ASP A 269 -7.82 13.36 -8.51
CA ASP A 269 -8.70 13.85 -7.44
C ASP A 269 -10.11 14.19 -7.98
N PRO A 270 -11.19 13.67 -7.36
CA PRO A 270 -12.40 14.46 -7.24
C PRO A 270 -12.99 14.35 -5.83
N ASP A 271 -13.00 15.47 -5.12
CA ASP A 271 -13.93 15.72 -4.02
C ASP A 271 -15.38 15.48 -4.51
N PRO A 272 -16.19 14.58 -3.91
CA PRO A 272 -17.60 14.48 -4.21
C PRO A 272 -18.42 14.91 -2.99
N GLY A 273 -18.67 16.21 -2.92
CA GLY A 273 -19.88 16.70 -2.28
C GLY A 273 -21.12 16.34 -3.11
N THR A 274 -22.13 15.79 -2.44
CA THR A 274 -23.54 15.64 -2.87
C THR A 274 -23.90 14.37 -3.67
N GLY A 275 -24.82 13.58 -3.12
CA GLY A 275 -25.30 12.29 -3.65
C GLY A 275 -26.09 12.34 -4.97
N ARG A 276 -25.47 12.80 -6.06
CA ARG A 276 -25.91 12.59 -7.45
C ARG A 276 -24.71 12.02 -8.22
N GLY A 277 -24.79 10.79 -8.76
CA GLY A 277 -23.62 10.16 -9.40
C GLY A 277 -23.90 9.46 -10.73
N ALA A 278 -22.90 9.45 -11.60
CA ALA A 278 -22.75 8.54 -12.74
C ALA A 278 -21.46 7.73 -12.55
N ARG A 279 -21.37 6.53 -13.12
CA ARG A 279 -20.16 5.71 -13.07
C ARG A 279 -19.89 5.00 -14.38
N ILE A 280 -18.68 5.12 -14.91
CA ILE A 280 -18.19 4.41 -16.09
C ILE A 280 -17.95 2.95 -15.71
N LEU A 281 -18.51 2.04 -16.52
CA LEU A 281 -18.38 0.61 -16.36
C LEU A 281 -17.26 0.02 -17.22
N GLY A 282 -17.02 0.60 -18.41
CA GLY A 282 -15.96 0.14 -19.29
C GLY A 282 -15.91 0.90 -20.62
N VAL A 283 -14.76 0.80 -21.29
CA VAL A 283 -14.55 1.31 -22.65
C VAL A 283 -13.96 0.22 -23.52
N LYS A 284 -14.54 0.01 -24.70
CA LYS A 284 -14.07 -0.96 -25.69
C LYS A 284 -13.82 -0.27 -27.03
N VAL A 285 -12.81 -0.72 -27.78
CA VAL A 285 -12.45 -0.17 -29.09
C VAL A 285 -12.65 -1.24 -30.16
N PHE A 286 -13.32 -0.89 -31.25
CA PHE A 286 -13.73 -1.81 -32.30
C PHE A 286 -13.24 -1.34 -33.67
N GLY A 287 -12.94 -2.32 -34.52
CA GLY A 287 -12.62 -2.14 -35.93
C GLY A 287 -13.84 -2.10 -36.83
N GLN A 288 -13.57 -2.04 -38.14
CA GLN A 288 -14.58 -1.98 -39.20
C GLN A 288 -15.48 -3.23 -39.23
N ASP A 289 -15.01 -4.37 -38.75
CA ASP A 289 -15.72 -5.66 -38.70
C ASP A 289 -16.52 -5.90 -37.40
N GLU A 290 -16.64 -4.88 -36.56
CA GLU A 290 -17.29 -4.96 -35.23
C GLU A 290 -16.58 -5.86 -34.22
N SER A 291 -15.36 -6.33 -34.53
CA SER A 291 -14.51 -7.02 -33.56
C SER A 291 -13.74 -6.02 -32.70
N GLU A 292 -13.44 -6.40 -31.45
CA GLU A 292 -12.59 -5.59 -30.58
C GLU A 292 -11.18 -5.51 -31.17
N CYS A 293 -10.72 -4.29 -31.42
CA CYS A 293 -9.49 -4.02 -32.14
C CYS A 293 -8.73 -2.87 -31.48
N ASN A 294 -7.43 -3.08 -31.32
CA ASN A 294 -6.52 -2.11 -30.73
C ASN A 294 -5.34 -1.77 -31.65
N HIS A 295 -5.44 -2.12 -32.94
CA HIS A 295 -4.42 -1.84 -33.95
C HIS A 295 -5.09 -1.31 -35.21
N PHE A 296 -4.67 -0.14 -35.65
CA PHE A 296 -5.27 0.55 -36.79
C PHE A 296 -4.19 1.06 -37.74
N GLN A 297 -4.55 1.25 -39.00
CA GLN A 297 -3.79 2.00 -39.98
C GLN A 297 -4.49 3.34 -40.26
N PRO A 298 -3.75 4.36 -40.73
CA PRO A 298 -4.36 5.59 -41.20
C PRO A 298 -5.45 5.31 -42.26
N GLY A 299 -6.66 5.79 -42.00
CA GLY A 299 -7.82 5.65 -42.86
C GLY A 299 -8.85 4.61 -42.41
N ASP A 300 -8.52 3.77 -41.42
CA ASP A 300 -9.43 2.76 -40.86
C ASP A 300 -10.63 3.39 -40.15
N SER A 301 -11.76 2.66 -40.06
CA SER A 301 -12.88 3.08 -39.20
C SER A 301 -12.66 2.60 -37.78
N VAL A 302 -12.75 3.51 -36.82
CA VAL A 302 -12.61 3.24 -35.39
C VAL A 302 -13.93 3.53 -34.70
N ARG A 303 -14.41 2.57 -33.91
CA ARG A 303 -15.59 2.74 -33.06
C ARG A 303 -15.21 2.51 -31.59
N ILE A 304 -15.53 3.45 -30.71
CA ILE A 304 -15.28 3.34 -29.27
C ILE A 304 -16.63 3.24 -28.56
N SER A 305 -16.84 2.21 -27.74
CA SER A 305 -18.02 2.05 -26.90
C SER A 305 -17.69 2.45 -25.46
N LEU A 306 -18.52 3.29 -24.86
CA LEU A 306 -18.43 3.72 -23.46
C LEU A 306 -19.70 3.32 -22.73
N ASP A 307 -19.56 2.40 -21.77
CA ASP A 307 -20.65 1.93 -20.91
C ASP A 307 -20.63 2.65 -19.57
N PHE A 308 -21.77 3.12 -19.09
CA PHE A 308 -21.89 3.80 -17.80
C PHE A 308 -23.29 3.65 -17.18
N VAL A 309 -23.40 3.87 -15.87
CA VAL A 309 -24.66 3.84 -15.11
C VAL A 309 -24.88 5.15 -14.38
N THR A 310 -26.13 5.48 -14.08
CA THR A 310 -26.50 6.70 -13.34
C THR A 310 -27.38 6.37 -12.13
N THR A 311 -27.07 6.95 -10.97
CA THR A 311 -27.87 6.82 -9.74
C THR A 311 -28.83 7.99 -9.51
N GLY A 312 -28.75 9.06 -10.32
CA GLY A 312 -29.59 10.26 -10.24
C GLY A 312 -30.23 10.68 -11.58
N LYS A 313 -31.07 11.73 -11.54
CA LYS A 313 -31.58 12.41 -12.74
C LYS A 313 -30.71 13.62 -13.06
N PHE A 314 -30.33 13.77 -14.33
CA PHE A 314 -29.46 14.82 -14.83
C PHE A 314 -30.14 15.54 -16.00
N GLU A 315 -30.03 16.88 -16.07
CA GLU A 315 -30.60 17.65 -17.20
C GLU A 315 -29.55 17.95 -18.28
N GLY A 316 -28.25 17.91 -17.93
CA GLY A 316 -27.14 18.23 -18.83
C GLY A 316 -26.09 17.11 -18.95
N LEU A 317 -26.47 15.85 -18.78
CA LEU A 317 -25.51 14.74 -18.80
C LEU A 317 -24.74 14.67 -20.13
N SER A 318 -23.42 14.60 -20.05
CA SER A 318 -22.54 14.52 -21.20
C SER A 318 -21.46 13.47 -20.96
N ALA A 319 -21.38 12.50 -21.87
CA ALA A 319 -20.30 11.52 -21.90
C ALA A 319 -19.24 11.96 -22.91
N GLY A 320 -17.97 11.82 -22.56
CA GLY A 320 -16.86 12.25 -23.42
C GLY A 320 -15.62 11.38 -23.34
N LEU A 321 -14.76 11.56 -24.34
CA LEU A 321 -13.48 10.90 -24.51
C LEU A 321 -12.36 11.92 -24.68
N ARG A 322 -11.17 11.58 -24.19
CA ARG A 322 -9.91 12.28 -24.49
C ARG A 322 -8.88 11.29 -24.99
N ILE A 323 -8.26 11.57 -26.13
CA ILE A 323 -7.21 10.75 -26.72
C ILE A 323 -5.87 11.45 -26.50
N ARG A 324 -4.89 10.71 -25.93
CA ARG A 324 -3.50 11.14 -25.76
C ARG A 324 -2.56 10.20 -26.50
N ASN A 325 -1.36 10.68 -26.83
CA ASN A 325 -0.28 9.81 -27.30
C ASN A 325 0.54 9.23 -26.12
N LYS A 326 1.53 8.36 -26.40
CA LYS A 326 2.42 7.78 -25.38
C LYS A 326 3.26 8.82 -24.62
N GLU A 327 3.43 10.02 -25.18
CA GLU A 327 4.07 11.17 -24.52
C GLU A 327 3.11 11.96 -23.60
N GLY A 328 1.85 11.52 -23.45
CA GLY A 328 0.83 12.17 -22.61
C GLY A 328 0.24 13.45 -23.20
N VAL A 329 0.62 13.82 -24.42
CA VAL A 329 0.11 15.00 -25.13
C VAL A 329 -1.33 14.74 -25.56
N LYS A 330 -2.23 15.67 -25.23
CA LYS A 330 -3.63 15.62 -25.67
C LYS A 330 -3.73 15.81 -27.18
N ILE A 331 -4.19 14.78 -27.87
CA ILE A 331 -4.37 14.75 -29.32
C ILE A 331 -5.77 15.18 -29.70
N TYR A 332 -6.78 14.67 -28.98
CA TYR A 332 -8.18 14.95 -29.28
C TYR A 332 -9.02 14.90 -27.99
N SER A 333 -10.06 15.70 -27.90
CA SER A 333 -11.00 15.69 -26.75
C SER A 333 -12.38 16.08 -27.25
N TRP A 334 -13.38 15.25 -26.98
CA TRP A 334 -14.71 15.43 -27.54
C TRP A 334 -15.76 14.74 -26.68
N ALA A 335 -16.93 15.35 -26.53
CA ALA A 335 -18.04 14.83 -25.75
C ALA A 335 -19.36 14.93 -26.52
N THR A 336 -20.34 14.14 -26.13
CA THR A 336 -21.72 14.18 -26.65
C THR A 336 -22.33 15.59 -26.64
N ALA A 337 -22.03 16.43 -25.64
CA ALA A 337 -22.41 17.84 -25.62
C ALA A 337 -21.93 18.64 -26.85
N ASN A 338 -20.78 18.30 -27.44
CA ASN A 338 -20.27 18.94 -28.66
C ASN A 338 -21.15 18.66 -29.89
N GLN A 339 -21.76 17.46 -29.96
CA GLN A 339 -22.74 17.09 -30.99
C GLN A 339 -24.10 17.74 -30.72
N ASP A 340 -24.46 17.88 -29.45
CA ASP A 340 -25.75 18.45 -29.05
C ASP A 340 -25.80 19.96 -29.33
N ALA A 341 -24.69 20.67 -29.11
CA ALA A 341 -24.54 22.08 -29.46
C ALA A 341 -24.68 22.35 -30.97
N SER A 342 -24.27 21.40 -31.83
CA SER A 342 -24.42 21.51 -33.28
C SER A 342 -25.85 21.17 -33.76
N PHE A 343 -26.56 20.25 -33.09
CA PHE A 343 -27.96 19.90 -33.37
C PHE A 343 -28.98 20.95 -32.92
N VAL A 344 -28.77 21.60 -31.77
CA VAL A 344 -29.66 22.66 -31.26
C VAL A 344 -29.72 23.87 -32.20
N SER A 345 -28.65 24.13 -32.96
CA SER A 345 -28.63 25.20 -33.97
C SER A 345 -29.47 24.89 -35.23
N ALA A 346 -29.81 23.62 -35.48
CA ALA A 346 -30.39 23.17 -36.76
C ALA A 346 -31.87 22.72 -36.68
N THR A 347 -32.34 22.14 -35.56
CA THR A 347 -33.67 21.47 -35.54
C THR A 347 -34.56 21.77 -34.32
N GLY A 348 -34.07 22.50 -33.31
CA GLY A 348 -34.90 22.92 -32.16
C GLY A 348 -35.38 21.80 -31.23
N SER A 349 -34.83 20.59 -31.32
CA SER A 349 -35.12 19.47 -30.41
C SER A 349 -33.87 19.07 -29.61
N GLY A 350 -34.02 18.83 -28.30
CA GLY A 350 -32.92 18.59 -27.34
C GLY A 350 -31.96 17.46 -27.69
N GLY A 351 -30.74 17.58 -27.14
CA GLY A 351 -29.55 16.78 -27.45
C GLY A 351 -29.67 15.26 -27.23
N THR A 352 -28.66 14.53 -27.71
CA THR A 352 -28.47 13.07 -27.72
C THR A 352 -28.70 12.43 -26.35
N LEU A 353 -28.38 13.14 -25.26
CA LEU A 353 -28.59 12.69 -23.86
C LEU A 353 -29.84 13.28 -23.17
N ALA A 354 -30.58 14.20 -23.80
CA ALA A 354 -31.78 14.83 -23.23
C ALA A 354 -32.94 13.85 -22.96
N ARG A 355 -32.86 12.60 -23.46
CA ARG A 355 -33.85 11.53 -23.26
C ARG A 355 -33.42 10.45 -22.25
N ALA A 356 -32.29 10.62 -21.57
CA ALA A 356 -31.85 9.76 -20.47
C ALA A 356 -32.56 10.13 -19.15
N GLN A 357 -33.90 10.10 -19.16
CA GLN A 357 -34.71 10.36 -17.97
C GLN A 357 -35.32 9.05 -17.46
N GLU A 358 -34.58 8.29 -16.65
CA GLU A 358 -35.10 7.28 -15.70
C GLU A 358 -33.93 6.64 -14.93
N GLY A 359 -33.88 6.87 -13.60
CA GLY A 359 -32.77 6.49 -12.73
C GLY A 359 -32.55 4.98 -12.63
N GLY A 360 -31.29 4.56 -12.47
CA GLY A 360 -30.89 3.15 -12.36
C GLY A 360 -30.65 2.43 -13.68
N SER A 361 -30.61 3.15 -14.81
CA SER A 361 -30.42 2.57 -16.15
C SER A 361 -28.94 2.51 -16.54
N GLY A 362 -28.52 1.44 -17.23
CA GLY A 362 -27.26 1.38 -17.95
C GLY A 362 -27.37 2.07 -19.32
N PHE A 363 -26.29 2.70 -19.75
CA PHE A 363 -26.19 3.41 -21.02
C PHE A 363 -24.91 3.04 -21.74
N THR A 364 -24.99 2.98 -23.07
CA THR A 364 -23.84 2.79 -23.95
C THR A 364 -23.78 3.92 -24.97
N VAL A 365 -22.64 4.61 -25.06
CA VAL A 365 -22.36 5.61 -26.11
C VAL A 365 -21.33 5.04 -27.07
N GLU A 366 -21.68 4.99 -28.35
CA GLU A 366 -20.75 4.59 -29.40
C GLU A 366 -20.24 5.82 -30.14
N TYR A 367 -18.92 5.99 -30.16
CA TYR A 367 -18.21 7.04 -30.89
C TYR A 367 -17.58 6.45 -32.15
N GLU A 368 -17.85 7.00 -33.32
CA GLU A 368 -17.28 6.54 -34.58
C GLU A 368 -16.48 7.65 -35.27
N PHE A 369 -15.29 7.33 -35.76
CA PHE A 369 -14.44 8.23 -36.54
C PHE A 369 -13.52 7.47 -37.50
N ARG A 370 -12.98 8.20 -38.48
CA ARG A 370 -11.94 7.66 -39.37
C ARG A 370 -10.56 7.96 -38.78
N CYS A 371 -9.70 6.94 -38.66
CA CYS A 371 -8.39 7.03 -38.04
C CYS A 371 -7.43 7.89 -38.88
N ASN A 372 -7.36 9.19 -38.60
CA ASN A 372 -6.40 10.10 -39.24
C ASN A 372 -5.22 10.42 -38.31
N LEU A 373 -4.73 9.40 -37.60
CA LEU A 373 -3.70 9.50 -36.58
C LEU A 373 -2.35 8.99 -37.11
N GLY A 374 -1.26 9.57 -36.61
CA GLY A 374 0.11 9.17 -36.97
C GLY A 374 0.57 7.93 -36.22
N SER A 375 1.77 7.42 -36.52
CA SER A 375 2.24 6.20 -35.86
C SER A 375 2.55 6.48 -34.38
N ASN A 376 1.72 5.94 -33.49
CA ASN A 376 1.89 6.05 -32.05
C ASN A 376 1.00 5.04 -31.30
N LEU A 377 1.25 4.89 -30.00
CA LEU A 377 0.29 4.32 -29.06
C LEU A 377 -0.58 5.46 -28.54
N TYR A 378 -1.90 5.28 -28.63
CA TYR A 378 -2.89 6.23 -28.18
C TYR A 378 -3.64 5.68 -26.96
N GLN A 379 -3.79 6.52 -25.94
CA GLN A 379 -4.54 6.27 -24.72
C GLN A 379 -5.88 6.99 -24.79
N ILE A 380 -6.95 6.32 -24.36
CA ILE A 380 -8.29 6.88 -24.23
C ILE A 380 -8.57 7.10 -22.74
N GLU A 381 -8.83 8.35 -22.37
CA GLU A 381 -9.48 8.73 -21.11
C GLU A 381 -10.98 8.86 -21.40
N ALA A 382 -11.83 8.44 -20.46
CA ALA A 382 -13.28 8.60 -20.54
C ALA A 382 -13.80 9.37 -19.33
N PHE A 383 -14.83 10.20 -19.54
CA PHE A 383 -15.41 11.02 -18.49
C PHE A 383 -16.90 11.24 -18.69
N ILE A 384 -17.62 11.39 -17.58
CA ILE A 384 -19.01 11.80 -17.53
C ILE A 384 -19.10 13.14 -16.80
N THR A 385 -19.81 14.10 -17.36
CA THR A 385 -20.00 15.44 -16.78
C THR A 385 -21.48 15.78 -16.72
N ASP A 386 -21.83 16.66 -15.78
CA ASP A 386 -23.14 17.33 -15.72
C ASP A 386 -23.02 18.79 -16.19
N ASP A 387 -23.50 19.08 -17.40
CA ASP A 387 -23.41 20.40 -18.02
C ASP A 387 -24.61 21.28 -17.63
N HIS A 388 -24.87 21.47 -16.33
CA HIS A 388 -26.03 22.22 -15.82
C HIS A 388 -25.95 23.75 -16.02
N HIS A 389 -24.80 24.29 -16.43
CA HIS A 389 -24.60 25.73 -16.62
C HIS A 389 -24.05 26.07 -18.00
N ASN A 390 -24.73 27.02 -18.68
CA ASN A 390 -24.32 27.61 -19.97
C ASN A 390 -23.03 28.46 -19.88
N SER A 391 -22.20 28.27 -18.86
CA SER A 391 -20.88 28.89 -18.70
C SER A 391 -19.82 27.86 -19.04
N LEU A 392 -18.95 28.19 -20.00
CA LEU A 392 -17.88 27.32 -20.50
C LEU A 392 -16.84 26.89 -19.43
N ASP A 393 -16.89 27.45 -18.21
CA ASP A 393 -15.81 27.38 -17.21
C ASP A 393 -16.13 26.54 -15.96
N GLU A 394 -17.36 26.05 -15.77
CA GLU A 394 -17.73 25.17 -14.63
C GLU A 394 -18.53 23.96 -15.15
N LYS A 395 -17.84 22.83 -15.32
CA LYS A 395 -18.43 21.52 -15.63
C LYS A 395 -18.15 20.57 -14.47
N ASP A 396 -19.19 20.02 -13.86
CA ASP A 396 -19.04 19.04 -12.79
C ASP A 396 -18.71 17.68 -13.40
N VAL A 397 -17.52 17.15 -13.07
CA VAL A 397 -17.12 15.80 -13.49
C VAL A 397 -17.73 14.79 -12.52
N LEU A 398 -18.64 13.96 -13.03
CA LEU A 398 -19.35 12.94 -12.26
C LEU A 398 -18.53 11.65 -12.12
N ASP A 399 -17.78 11.27 -13.15
CA ASP A 399 -16.83 10.17 -13.12
C ASP A 399 -15.75 10.32 -14.19
N TRP A 400 -14.57 9.77 -13.93
CA TRP A 400 -13.39 9.91 -14.77
C TRP A 400 -12.52 8.64 -14.72
N VAL A 401 -12.23 8.08 -15.89
CA VAL A 401 -11.30 6.95 -16.06
C VAL A 401 -10.16 7.40 -16.96
N SER A 402 -8.95 7.51 -16.39
CA SER A 402 -7.75 7.96 -17.10
C SER A 402 -7.21 6.92 -18.10
N GLU A 403 -7.29 5.63 -17.81
CA GLU A 403 -6.76 4.57 -18.67
C GLU A 403 -7.88 3.66 -19.16
N ALA A 404 -8.87 4.25 -19.82
CA ALA A 404 -10.09 3.54 -20.19
C ALA A 404 -9.86 2.52 -21.31
N ALA A 405 -9.00 2.85 -22.29
CA ALA A 405 -8.56 1.92 -23.34
C ALA A 405 -7.28 2.41 -24.03
N PHE A 406 -6.64 1.54 -24.82
CA PHE A 406 -5.48 1.88 -25.64
C PHE A 406 -5.63 1.32 -27.06
N PHE A 407 -5.13 2.04 -28.05
CA PHE A 407 -4.99 1.52 -29.41
C PHE A 407 -3.72 2.06 -30.08
N ARG A 408 -3.13 1.27 -30.96
CA ARG A 408 -1.93 1.61 -31.71
C ARG A 408 -2.29 1.95 -33.14
N VAL A 409 -1.57 2.91 -33.71
CA VAL A 409 -1.61 3.21 -35.13
C VAL A 409 -0.23 2.95 -35.71
N ASP A 410 -0.16 2.16 -36.77
CA ASP A 410 1.08 1.92 -37.52
C ASP A 410 0.92 2.48 -38.94
N VAL A 411 1.90 3.28 -39.36
CA VAL A 411 1.88 4.00 -40.65
C VAL A 411 2.85 3.29 -41.59
N ASP A 412 2.35 2.87 -42.76
CA ASP A 412 3.23 2.50 -43.87
C ASP A 412 3.78 3.76 -44.53
N GLN A 413 5.09 4.00 -44.40
CA GLN A 413 5.77 5.17 -44.93
C GLN A 413 5.74 5.24 -46.48
N GLY A 414 5.41 4.13 -47.17
CA GLY A 414 5.28 4.08 -48.63
C GLY A 414 3.92 4.53 -49.17
N ASP A 415 2.83 4.26 -48.43
CA ASP A 415 1.44 4.50 -48.88
C ASP A 415 0.76 5.66 -48.15
N HIS A 416 1.22 6.02 -46.95
CA HIS A 416 0.58 7.01 -46.09
C HIS A 416 1.58 8.04 -45.56
N PHE A 417 1.42 9.31 -45.97
CA PHE A 417 2.18 10.44 -45.44
C PHE A 417 1.25 11.40 -44.70
N PHE A 418 1.43 11.55 -43.39
CA PHE A 418 0.73 12.57 -42.61
C PHE A 418 1.60 13.14 -41.50
N GLY A 419 1.63 14.48 -41.37
CA GLY A 419 2.27 15.20 -40.28
C GLY A 419 1.44 16.42 -39.89
N GLY A 420 0.82 16.38 -38.71
CA GLY A 420 -0.01 17.46 -38.15
C GLY A 420 -1.08 16.98 -37.15
N VAL A 421 -1.84 17.90 -36.58
CA VAL A 421 -3.05 17.63 -35.76
C VAL A 421 -4.27 17.75 -36.67
N CYS A 422 -5.14 16.74 -36.71
CA CYS A 422 -6.34 16.69 -37.56
C CYS A 422 -7.59 16.51 -36.70
N ASP A 423 -8.70 17.11 -37.12
CA ASP A 423 -10.02 16.84 -36.55
C ASP A 423 -10.47 15.41 -36.93
N LEU A 424 -10.82 14.58 -35.94
CA LEU A 424 -11.26 13.21 -36.16
C LEU A 424 -12.71 13.14 -36.68
N GLY A 425 -13.49 14.22 -36.56
CA GLY A 425 -14.88 14.25 -37.04
C GLY A 425 -15.78 13.23 -36.34
N MET A 426 -15.49 12.97 -35.07
CA MET A 426 -16.13 11.93 -34.24
C MET A 426 -17.65 12.15 -34.14
N LYS A 427 -18.42 11.07 -34.26
CA LYS A 427 -19.89 11.06 -34.10
C LYS A 427 -20.30 10.11 -32.99
N ALA A 428 -21.25 10.51 -32.15
CA ALA A 428 -21.77 9.68 -31.06
C ALA A 428 -23.21 9.22 -31.30
N VAL A 429 -23.52 7.98 -30.93
CA VAL A 429 -24.87 7.39 -30.90
C VAL A 429 -25.14 6.76 -29.54
N LEU A 430 -26.29 7.07 -28.94
CA LEU A 430 -26.73 6.51 -27.66
C LEU A 430 -27.57 5.24 -27.86
N LYS A 431 -27.23 4.16 -27.16
CA LYS A 431 -28.04 2.94 -27.05
C LYS A 431 -28.51 2.76 -25.60
N ARG A 432 -29.80 2.48 -25.38
CA ARG A 432 -30.33 2.03 -24.06
C ARG A 432 -30.03 0.55 -23.91
N SER A 433 -29.33 0.15 -22.84
CA SER A 433 -29.10 -1.26 -22.56
C SER A 433 -30.43 -1.93 -22.17
N GLY A 434 -31.01 -2.72 -23.06
CA GLY A 434 -31.94 -3.79 -22.65
C GLY A 434 -31.19 -4.77 -21.74
N ARG A 435 -31.93 -5.51 -20.89
CA ARG A 435 -31.40 -6.60 -20.04
C ARG A 435 -30.17 -7.24 -20.68
N HIS A 436 -28.98 -7.00 -20.11
CA HIS A 436 -27.76 -7.68 -20.54
C HIS A 436 -27.98 -9.18 -20.36
N GLU A 437 -28.13 -9.90 -21.47
CA GLU A 437 -27.76 -11.31 -21.49
C GLU A 437 -26.24 -11.39 -21.24
N PRO A 438 -25.78 -12.40 -20.47
CA PRO A 438 -24.39 -12.49 -20.06
C PRO A 438 -23.46 -12.60 -21.27
N ASP A 439 -22.41 -11.80 -21.26
CA ASP A 439 -21.35 -11.74 -22.28
C ASP A 439 -20.67 -13.12 -22.41
N GLN A 440 -20.29 -13.51 -23.63
CA GLN A 440 -19.84 -14.88 -23.98
C GLN A 440 -18.48 -15.30 -23.38
N GLY A 441 -18.00 -14.62 -22.33
CA GLY A 441 -16.74 -14.90 -21.65
C GLY A 441 -16.82 -15.04 -20.12
N GLN A 442 -17.96 -14.77 -19.49
CA GLN A 442 -18.09 -14.90 -18.03
C GLN A 442 -18.43 -16.35 -17.65
N VAL A 443 -17.78 -16.88 -16.60
CA VAL A 443 -18.05 -18.24 -16.11
C VAL A 443 -19.49 -18.30 -15.61
N ASP A 444 -20.32 -19.16 -16.20
CA ASP A 444 -21.65 -19.46 -15.69
C ASP A 444 -21.53 -20.36 -14.46
N TYR A 445 -21.32 -19.72 -13.30
CA TYR A 445 -21.17 -20.39 -12.01
C TYR A 445 -22.39 -21.25 -11.64
N GLY A 446 -23.61 -20.83 -12.00
CA GLY A 446 -24.82 -21.61 -11.76
C GLY A 446 -24.76 -22.93 -12.51
N ARG A 447 -24.44 -22.90 -13.81
CA ARG A 447 -24.29 -24.12 -14.62
C ARG A 447 -23.09 -24.97 -14.20
N LEU A 448 -21.97 -24.34 -13.83
CA LEU A 448 -20.77 -25.03 -13.37
C LEU A 448 -21.06 -25.83 -12.08
N TYR A 449 -21.69 -25.19 -11.09
CA TYR A 449 -21.97 -25.82 -9.80
C TYR A 449 -23.23 -26.69 -9.79
N ASP A 450 -24.21 -26.47 -10.67
CA ASP A 450 -25.23 -27.49 -10.97
C ASP A 450 -24.59 -28.79 -11.49
N GLY A 451 -23.43 -28.69 -12.15
CA GLY A 451 -22.59 -29.82 -12.57
C GLY A 451 -21.85 -30.48 -11.40
N TYR A 452 -21.27 -29.69 -10.50
CA TYR A 452 -20.62 -30.17 -9.28
C TYR A 452 -21.60 -30.97 -8.40
N TRP A 453 -22.75 -30.38 -8.08
CA TRP A 453 -23.77 -30.98 -7.25
C TRP A 453 -24.57 -32.09 -7.96
N ALA A 454 -24.34 -32.34 -9.25
CA ALA A 454 -24.90 -33.50 -9.95
C ALA A 454 -24.19 -34.82 -9.62
N LEU A 455 -22.98 -34.73 -9.08
CA LEU A 455 -22.13 -35.89 -8.87
C LEU A 455 -22.59 -36.65 -7.60
N PRO A 456 -22.83 -37.98 -7.67
CA PRO A 456 -23.41 -38.73 -6.55
C PRO A 456 -22.61 -38.69 -5.25
N ASP A 457 -21.30 -38.52 -5.35
CA ASP A 457 -20.34 -38.43 -4.24
C ASP A 457 -20.24 -37.03 -3.61
N ARG A 458 -21.04 -36.08 -4.10
CA ARG A 458 -21.16 -34.70 -3.58
C ARG A 458 -22.45 -34.46 -2.81
N HIS A 459 -23.45 -35.33 -2.97
CA HIS A 459 -24.72 -35.21 -2.25
C HIS A 459 -24.49 -35.40 -0.75
N GLY A 460 -24.98 -34.45 0.06
CA GLY A 460 -24.80 -34.46 1.51
C GLY A 460 -23.35 -34.26 1.98
N SER A 461 -22.44 -33.86 1.09
CA SER A 461 -21.08 -33.47 1.50
C SER A 461 -21.08 -32.04 2.03
N GLU A 462 -20.46 -31.85 3.20
CA GLU A 462 -20.21 -30.54 3.80
C GLU A 462 -18.71 -30.22 3.73
N SER A 463 -18.36 -28.94 3.68
CA SER A 463 -16.96 -28.48 3.68
C SER A 463 -16.30 -28.56 5.06
N PHE A 464 -17.04 -28.98 6.08
CA PHE A 464 -16.61 -29.11 7.46
C PHE A 464 -17.06 -30.45 8.05
N GLU A 465 -16.28 -31.00 8.98
CA GLU A 465 -16.62 -32.27 9.64
C GLU A 465 -17.77 -32.11 10.65
N ASN A 466 -18.01 -30.88 11.15
CA ASN A 466 -18.98 -30.61 12.20
C ASN A 466 -19.56 -29.19 12.09
N ALA A 467 -20.75 -29.07 11.49
CA ALA A 467 -21.50 -27.82 11.38
C ALA A 467 -21.73 -27.15 12.75
N SER A 468 -22.03 -27.96 13.76
CA SER A 468 -22.33 -27.49 15.13
C SER A 468 -21.14 -26.78 15.78
N ALA A 469 -19.91 -27.24 15.50
CA ALA A 469 -18.69 -26.60 15.96
C ALA A 469 -18.47 -25.25 15.27
N VAL A 470 -18.63 -25.20 13.94
CA VAL A 470 -18.47 -23.96 13.15
C VAL A 470 -19.52 -22.92 13.54
N VAL A 471 -20.79 -23.32 13.70
CA VAL A 471 -21.84 -22.41 14.18
C VAL A 471 -21.54 -21.89 15.58
N THR A 472 -21.02 -22.74 16.48
CA THR A 472 -20.63 -22.27 17.82
C THR A 472 -19.50 -21.25 17.76
N GLU A 473 -18.47 -21.50 16.94
CA GLU A 473 -17.38 -20.54 16.71
C GLU A 473 -17.89 -19.20 16.15
N ILE A 474 -18.81 -19.22 15.18
CA ILE A 474 -19.41 -18.00 14.62
C ILE A 474 -20.25 -17.26 15.66
N LEU A 475 -21.04 -17.99 16.47
CA LEU A 475 -21.90 -17.40 17.50
C LEU A 475 -21.10 -16.82 18.68
N ASP A 476 -19.95 -17.43 19.02
CA ASP A 476 -19.03 -16.90 20.04
C ASP A 476 -18.46 -15.54 19.63
N LEU A 477 -18.37 -15.27 18.33
CA LEU A 477 -18.05 -13.95 17.82
C LEU A 477 -19.26 -13.01 17.79
N LEU A 478 -20.44 -13.54 17.47
CA LEU A 478 -21.60 -12.80 16.94
C LEU A 478 -22.92 -13.39 17.45
N PRO A 479 -23.37 -13.00 18.66
CA PRO A 479 -24.47 -13.69 19.31
C PRO A 479 -25.86 -13.35 18.77
N ASP A 480 -26.03 -12.28 17.96
CA ASP A 480 -27.34 -11.76 17.55
C ASP A 480 -27.34 -11.19 16.12
N GLY A 481 -28.50 -11.28 15.46
CA GLY A 481 -28.76 -10.60 14.17
C GLY A 481 -29.18 -11.54 13.04
N ARG A 482 -29.46 -10.95 11.88
CA ARG A 482 -29.81 -11.68 10.65
C ARG A 482 -28.56 -12.13 9.91
N ILE A 483 -28.52 -13.41 9.54
CA ILE A 483 -27.34 -14.07 8.95
C ILE A 483 -27.60 -14.43 7.48
N LEU A 484 -26.64 -14.14 6.62
CA LEU A 484 -26.58 -14.64 5.25
C LEU A 484 -25.45 -15.67 5.14
N ASP A 485 -25.75 -16.87 4.69
CA ASP A 485 -24.76 -17.88 4.30
C ASP A 485 -24.62 -17.90 2.77
N VAL A 486 -23.50 -17.40 2.24
CA VAL A 486 -23.21 -17.28 0.81
C VAL A 486 -22.43 -18.50 0.34
N GLY A 487 -22.93 -19.16 -0.71
CA GLY A 487 -22.43 -20.47 -1.13
C GLY A 487 -22.84 -21.56 -0.14
N CYS A 488 -24.09 -21.52 0.33
CA CYS A 488 -24.55 -22.41 1.41
C CYS A 488 -24.52 -23.91 1.05
N GLY A 489 -24.29 -24.25 -0.24
CA GLY A 489 -24.22 -25.63 -0.71
C GLY A 489 -25.47 -26.41 -0.32
N MET A 490 -25.26 -27.55 0.34
CA MET A 490 -26.33 -28.44 0.81
C MET A 490 -26.98 -28.00 2.13
N GLY A 491 -26.70 -26.78 2.62
CA GLY A 491 -27.49 -26.10 3.66
C GLY A 491 -27.15 -26.46 5.11
N GLY A 492 -26.01 -27.12 5.37
CA GLY A 492 -25.61 -27.59 6.69
C GLY A 492 -25.53 -26.48 7.76
N LEU A 493 -24.85 -25.37 7.45
CA LEU A 493 -24.75 -24.23 8.39
C LEU A 493 -26.11 -23.57 8.60
N VAL A 494 -26.86 -23.32 7.53
CA VAL A 494 -28.19 -22.72 7.59
C VAL A 494 -29.14 -23.56 8.45
N HIS A 495 -29.11 -24.88 8.29
CA HIS A 495 -29.90 -25.81 9.08
C HIS A 495 -29.56 -25.71 10.58
N GLU A 496 -28.27 -25.69 10.91
CA GLU A 496 -27.81 -25.62 12.30
C GLU A 496 -28.06 -24.24 12.94
N PHE A 497 -27.89 -23.13 12.22
CA PHE A 497 -28.30 -21.82 12.70
C PHE A 497 -29.81 -21.75 12.95
N SER A 498 -30.60 -22.26 12.00
CA SER A 498 -32.06 -22.27 12.09
C SER A 498 -32.55 -23.15 13.25
N SER A 499 -31.92 -24.31 13.49
CA SER A 499 -32.26 -25.21 14.59
C SER A 499 -32.03 -24.58 15.97
N ARG A 500 -31.08 -23.65 16.06
CA ARG A 500 -30.79 -22.82 17.25
C ARG A 500 -31.63 -21.55 17.35
N GLY A 501 -32.52 -21.29 16.38
CA GLY A 501 -33.48 -20.19 16.42
C GLY A 501 -33.01 -18.88 15.79
N PHE A 502 -31.91 -18.88 15.02
CA PHE A 502 -31.42 -17.69 14.33
C PHE A 502 -32.18 -17.40 13.03
N ASP A 503 -32.31 -16.11 12.69
CA ASP A 503 -32.80 -15.67 11.38
C ASP A 503 -31.66 -15.79 10.36
N VAL A 504 -31.70 -16.86 9.56
CA VAL A 504 -30.65 -17.22 8.61
C VAL A 504 -31.23 -17.49 7.22
N LEU A 505 -30.53 -17.00 6.21
CA LEU A 505 -30.82 -17.24 4.80
C LEU A 505 -29.59 -17.85 4.12
N GLY A 506 -29.77 -18.97 3.43
CA GLY A 506 -28.78 -19.57 2.55
C GLY A 506 -28.94 -19.11 1.11
N LEU A 507 -27.85 -18.77 0.45
CA LEU A 507 -27.80 -18.42 -0.96
C LEU A 507 -26.76 -19.28 -1.69
N ASP A 508 -27.13 -19.86 -2.83
CA ASP A 508 -26.23 -20.62 -3.69
C ASP A 508 -26.58 -20.41 -5.17
N PRO A 509 -25.59 -20.32 -6.10
CA PRO A 509 -25.88 -20.21 -7.53
C PRO A 509 -26.46 -21.50 -8.12
N SER A 510 -26.24 -22.67 -7.50
CA SER A 510 -26.75 -23.97 -7.93
C SER A 510 -28.22 -24.13 -7.55
N ARG A 511 -29.07 -24.36 -8.56
CA ARG A 511 -30.48 -24.67 -8.31
C ARG A 511 -30.63 -26.02 -7.64
N LYS A 512 -29.79 -26.99 -8.02
CA LYS A 512 -29.83 -28.33 -7.42
C LYS A 512 -29.53 -28.33 -5.93
N ALA A 513 -28.56 -27.53 -5.51
CA ALA A 513 -28.21 -27.41 -4.10
C ALA A 513 -29.37 -26.80 -3.31
N ILE A 514 -29.93 -25.69 -3.81
CA ILE A 514 -31.08 -25.02 -3.18
C ILE A 514 -32.34 -25.90 -3.14
N ASP A 515 -32.64 -26.65 -4.19
CA ASP A 515 -33.78 -27.58 -4.20
C ASP A 515 -33.60 -28.68 -3.14
N TYR A 516 -32.39 -29.22 -2.99
CA TYR A 516 -32.06 -30.15 -1.90
C TYR A 516 -32.27 -29.51 -0.53
N CYS A 517 -31.78 -28.29 -0.30
CA CYS A 517 -31.93 -27.57 0.96
C CYS A 517 -33.40 -27.37 1.34
N ARG A 518 -34.25 -26.99 0.39
CA ARG A 518 -35.70 -26.78 0.63
C ARG A 518 -36.43 -28.07 1.02
N GLU A 519 -35.94 -29.21 0.55
CA GLU A 519 -36.52 -30.52 0.86
C GLU A 519 -36.00 -31.11 2.18
N ASN A 520 -34.75 -30.81 2.56
CA ASN A 520 -34.03 -31.56 3.60
C ASN A 520 -33.55 -30.71 4.79
N CYS A 521 -33.51 -29.38 4.66
CA CYS A 521 -32.97 -28.48 5.68
C CYS A 521 -34.05 -27.53 6.22
N SER A 522 -33.85 -27.06 7.46
CA SER A 522 -34.61 -25.93 8.01
C SER A 522 -33.91 -24.60 7.68
N GLY A 523 -34.67 -23.53 7.56
CA GLY A 523 -34.16 -22.19 7.22
C GLY A 523 -34.74 -21.68 5.89
N SER A 524 -34.28 -20.49 5.49
CA SER A 524 -34.68 -19.86 4.22
C SER A 524 -33.60 -20.05 3.17
N PHE A 525 -33.97 -20.37 1.93
CA PHE A 525 -33.02 -20.66 0.85
C PHE A 525 -33.40 -19.99 -0.47
N GLU A 526 -32.43 -19.31 -1.08
CA GLU A 526 -32.60 -18.58 -2.34
C GLU A 526 -31.50 -18.92 -3.35
N THR A 527 -31.88 -18.97 -4.63
CA THR A 527 -30.89 -19.12 -5.71
C THR A 527 -30.38 -17.74 -6.11
N GLY A 528 -29.07 -17.54 -6.10
CA GLY A 528 -28.45 -16.29 -6.55
C GLY A 528 -26.94 -16.35 -6.59
N SER A 529 -26.31 -15.34 -7.18
CA SER A 529 -24.87 -15.27 -7.34
C SER A 529 -24.26 -14.29 -6.35
N VAL A 530 -23.12 -14.66 -5.74
CA VAL A 530 -22.33 -13.73 -4.93
C VAL A 530 -21.80 -12.53 -5.73
N LEU A 531 -21.68 -12.65 -7.06
CA LEU A 531 -21.32 -11.52 -7.93
C LEU A 531 -22.41 -10.46 -8.03
N ARG A 532 -23.64 -10.80 -7.61
CA ARG A 532 -24.77 -9.88 -7.56
C ARG A 532 -25.82 -10.40 -6.57
N LEU A 533 -25.67 -9.98 -5.32
CA LEU A 533 -26.57 -10.41 -4.25
C LEU A 533 -27.92 -9.69 -4.37
N PRO A 534 -29.06 -10.41 -4.43
CA PRO A 534 -30.39 -9.83 -4.66
C PRO A 534 -30.98 -9.18 -3.40
N PHE A 535 -30.14 -8.59 -2.55
CA PHE A 535 -30.53 -8.03 -1.26
C PHE A 535 -30.20 -6.55 -1.19
N GLU A 536 -30.92 -5.83 -0.33
CA GLU A 536 -30.67 -4.42 -0.03
C GLU A 536 -29.35 -4.24 0.73
N ASP A 537 -28.81 -3.03 0.69
CA ASP A 537 -27.59 -2.68 1.39
C ASP A 537 -27.77 -2.86 2.91
N GLN A 538 -26.78 -3.46 3.58
CA GLN A 538 -26.74 -3.66 5.03
C GLN A 538 -27.94 -4.45 5.60
N SER A 539 -28.54 -5.33 4.79
CA SER A 539 -29.71 -6.13 5.18
C SER A 539 -29.40 -7.33 6.08
N PHE A 540 -28.11 -7.64 6.29
CA PHE A 540 -27.64 -8.73 7.15
C PHE A 540 -26.63 -8.21 8.16
N ASP A 541 -26.76 -8.61 9.42
CA ASP A 541 -25.80 -8.24 10.47
C ASP A 541 -24.46 -8.95 10.25
N THR A 542 -24.54 -10.21 9.82
CA THR A 542 -23.41 -11.11 9.57
C THR A 542 -23.55 -11.79 8.22
N VAL A 543 -22.46 -11.80 7.45
CA VAL A 543 -22.33 -12.65 6.25
C VAL A 543 -21.32 -13.75 6.54
N VAL A 544 -21.72 -15.00 6.32
CA VAL A 544 -20.90 -16.19 6.43
C VAL A 544 -20.66 -16.72 5.01
N SER A 545 -19.45 -17.18 4.74
CA SER A 545 -19.13 -17.86 3.49
C SER A 545 -18.06 -18.91 3.77
N THR A 546 -18.41 -20.17 3.58
CA THR A 546 -17.49 -21.30 3.77
C THR A 546 -17.39 -22.11 2.48
N ASP A 547 -16.19 -22.31 1.96
CA ASP A 547 -15.96 -23.07 0.71
C ASP A 547 -16.73 -22.49 -0.49
N CYS A 548 -16.57 -21.20 -0.76
CA CYS A 548 -17.31 -20.47 -1.79
C CYS A 548 -16.46 -19.46 -2.59
N LEU A 549 -15.57 -18.70 -1.96
CA LEU A 549 -14.82 -17.66 -2.68
C LEU A 549 -13.71 -18.25 -3.56
N GLU A 550 -13.03 -19.30 -3.09
CA GLU A 550 -12.04 -20.08 -3.85
C GLU A 550 -12.62 -20.73 -5.12
N HIS A 551 -13.94 -20.85 -5.21
CA HIS A 551 -14.71 -21.37 -6.35
C HIS A 551 -14.91 -20.32 -7.45
N LEU A 552 -14.54 -19.07 -7.20
CA LEU A 552 -14.59 -17.99 -8.19
C LEU A 552 -13.24 -17.82 -8.89
N ALA A 553 -13.28 -17.39 -10.15
CA ALA A 553 -12.11 -16.91 -10.85
C ALA A 553 -11.54 -15.66 -10.17
N GLU A 554 -10.22 -15.48 -10.23
CA GLU A 554 -9.51 -14.40 -9.53
C GLU A 554 -10.08 -13.00 -9.89
N ASP A 555 -10.43 -12.79 -11.16
CA ASP A 555 -10.98 -11.54 -11.69
C ASP A 555 -12.40 -11.22 -11.16
N ASP A 556 -13.17 -12.24 -10.73
CA ASP A 556 -14.53 -12.07 -10.20
C ASP A 556 -14.55 -11.76 -8.69
N LEU A 557 -13.45 -12.02 -7.97
CA LEU A 557 -13.35 -11.85 -6.52
C LEU A 557 -13.56 -10.41 -6.03
N PRO A 558 -12.98 -9.36 -6.68
CA PRO A 558 -13.24 -7.98 -6.28
C PRO A 558 -14.72 -7.59 -6.34
N LEU A 559 -15.49 -8.18 -7.27
CA LEU A 559 -16.93 -7.94 -7.35
C LEU A 559 -17.68 -8.67 -6.24
N ALA A 560 -17.36 -9.96 -6.02
CA ALA A 560 -17.95 -10.75 -4.93
C ALA A 560 -17.75 -10.12 -3.55
N ILE A 561 -16.53 -9.66 -3.26
CA ILE A 561 -16.18 -9.03 -1.98
C ILE A 561 -16.92 -7.70 -1.80
N ARG A 562 -17.09 -6.91 -2.87
CA ARG A 562 -17.89 -5.68 -2.84
C ARG A 562 -19.36 -5.96 -2.54
N GLU A 563 -19.94 -6.99 -3.14
CA GLU A 563 -21.33 -7.37 -2.85
C GLU A 563 -21.50 -7.88 -1.42
N ILE A 564 -20.58 -8.71 -0.91
CA ILE A 564 -20.55 -9.12 0.50
C ILE A 564 -20.46 -7.89 1.40
N ALA A 565 -19.55 -6.95 1.12
CA ALA A 565 -19.42 -5.71 1.88
C ALA A 565 -20.69 -4.86 1.82
N ARG A 566 -21.40 -4.84 0.68
CA ARG A 566 -22.63 -4.06 0.49
C ARG A 566 -23.76 -4.58 1.36
N VAL A 567 -24.02 -5.89 1.36
CA VAL A 567 -25.14 -6.48 2.11
C VAL A 567 -24.83 -6.69 3.60
N ALA A 568 -23.55 -6.81 3.95
CA ALA A 568 -23.12 -6.90 5.35
C ALA A 568 -23.21 -5.53 6.04
N ARG A 569 -23.89 -5.49 7.18
CA ARG A 569 -23.92 -4.33 8.06
C ARG A 569 -22.58 -4.13 8.74
N ARG A 570 -22.01 -5.21 9.31
CA ARG A 570 -20.81 -5.07 10.15
C ARG A 570 -19.82 -6.21 10.05
N GLN A 571 -20.24 -7.47 9.99
CA GLN A 571 -19.35 -8.60 10.25
C GLN A 571 -19.36 -9.60 9.11
N VAL A 572 -18.19 -10.16 8.81
CA VAL A 572 -18.03 -11.19 7.77
C VAL A 572 -17.15 -12.31 8.32
N TYR A 573 -17.62 -13.55 8.19
CA TYR A 573 -16.87 -14.75 8.52
C TYR A 573 -16.58 -15.52 7.24
N LEU A 574 -15.29 -15.74 6.94
CA LEU A 574 -14.85 -16.47 5.77
C LEU A 574 -14.04 -17.69 6.19
N ARG A 575 -14.35 -18.84 5.59
CA ARG A 575 -13.49 -20.04 5.66
C ARG A 575 -13.17 -20.47 4.24
N ILE A 576 -11.91 -20.31 3.85
CA ILE A 576 -11.48 -20.39 2.45
C ILE A 576 -10.38 -21.43 2.30
N ALA A 577 -10.52 -22.37 1.39
CA ALA A 577 -9.49 -23.33 1.05
C ALA A 577 -8.23 -22.64 0.51
N THR A 578 -7.08 -22.99 1.07
CA THR A 578 -5.76 -22.52 0.64
C THR A 578 -5.02 -23.55 -0.22
N ARG A 579 -5.66 -24.71 -0.47
CA ARG A 579 -5.16 -25.78 -1.33
C ARG A 579 -6.18 -26.12 -2.43
N PRO A 580 -5.71 -26.71 -3.54
CA PRO A 580 -6.62 -27.21 -4.57
C PRO A 580 -7.54 -28.29 -4.01
N ASP A 581 -8.77 -28.33 -4.52
CA ASP A 581 -9.72 -29.39 -4.20
C ASP A 581 -9.21 -30.77 -4.64
N ARG A 582 -9.88 -31.83 -4.17
CA ARG A 582 -9.47 -33.22 -4.48
C ARG A 582 -9.41 -33.53 -5.98
N ASP A 583 -10.24 -32.87 -6.79
CA ASP A 583 -10.28 -33.06 -8.25
C ASP A 583 -9.40 -32.03 -8.99
N LYS A 584 -8.84 -31.03 -8.27
CA LYS A 584 -8.08 -29.89 -8.81
C LYS A 584 -8.82 -29.17 -9.93
N LYS A 585 -10.14 -29.04 -9.78
CA LYS A 585 -11.04 -28.57 -10.83
C LYS A 585 -11.97 -27.46 -10.34
N TRP A 586 -12.39 -27.52 -9.09
CA TRP A 586 -13.49 -26.71 -8.58
C TRP A 586 -12.99 -25.48 -7.81
N HIS A 587 -11.81 -25.56 -7.19
CA HIS A 587 -11.15 -24.36 -6.67
C HIS A 587 -10.45 -23.65 -7.83
N LEU A 588 -11.08 -22.58 -8.32
CA LEU A 588 -10.57 -21.76 -9.41
C LEU A 588 -9.49 -20.78 -8.93
N THR A 589 -9.57 -20.34 -7.67
CA THR A 589 -8.57 -19.48 -7.04
C THR A 589 -7.99 -20.14 -5.80
N VAL A 590 -6.71 -20.54 -5.88
CA VAL A 590 -5.97 -21.17 -4.77
C VAL A 590 -4.81 -20.27 -4.38
N LYS A 591 -4.95 -19.57 -3.25
CA LYS A 591 -3.99 -18.57 -2.76
C LYS A 591 -3.75 -18.74 -1.26
N PRO A 592 -2.57 -18.36 -0.74
CA PRO A 592 -2.29 -18.43 0.70
C PRO A 592 -3.12 -17.40 1.48
N ARG A 593 -3.30 -17.62 2.80
CA ARG A 593 -4.02 -16.73 3.73
C ARG A 593 -3.69 -15.26 3.52
N LYS A 594 -2.40 -14.92 3.49
CA LYS A 594 -1.92 -13.54 3.33
C LYS A 594 -2.51 -12.84 2.10
N TRP A 595 -2.60 -13.54 0.97
CA TRP A 595 -3.16 -12.96 -0.26
C TRP A 595 -4.66 -12.64 -0.09
N TRP A 596 -5.41 -13.52 0.58
CA TRP A 596 -6.81 -13.28 0.90
C TRP A 596 -6.98 -12.11 1.86
N GLU A 597 -6.20 -12.07 2.94
CA GLU A 597 -6.23 -10.96 3.89
C GLU A 597 -5.91 -9.62 3.20
N ASP A 598 -4.84 -9.55 2.39
CA ASP A 598 -4.51 -8.32 1.63
C ASP A 598 -5.66 -7.89 0.71
N LEU A 599 -6.27 -8.83 0.00
CA LEU A 599 -7.41 -8.56 -0.87
C LEU A 599 -8.61 -8.02 -0.07
N LEU A 600 -8.95 -8.66 1.04
CA LEU A 600 -10.11 -8.30 1.88
C LEU A 600 -9.89 -6.94 2.56
N LEU A 601 -8.71 -6.71 3.15
CA LEU A 601 -8.34 -5.44 3.77
C LEU A 601 -8.35 -4.28 2.76
N GLY A 602 -7.94 -4.54 1.51
CA GLY A 602 -8.02 -3.59 0.41
C GLY A 602 -9.45 -3.17 0.03
N HIS A 603 -10.46 -3.96 0.41
CA HIS A 603 -11.88 -3.72 0.10
C HIS A 603 -12.69 -3.18 1.28
N GLY A 604 -12.04 -2.46 2.20
CA GLY A 604 -12.74 -1.73 3.27
C GLY A 604 -13.07 -2.59 4.50
N PHE A 605 -12.36 -3.71 4.67
CA PHE A 605 -12.45 -4.52 5.88
C PHE A 605 -11.23 -4.30 6.79
N ARG A 606 -11.40 -4.70 8.06
CA ARG A 606 -10.32 -4.95 9.03
C ARG A 606 -10.48 -6.36 9.59
N LEU A 607 -9.42 -6.97 10.08
CA LEU A 607 -9.51 -8.20 10.86
C LEU A 607 -10.41 -7.99 12.08
N HIS A 608 -11.18 -9.02 12.42
CA HIS A 608 -12.06 -8.97 13.58
C HIS A 608 -11.23 -8.88 14.88
N PRO A 609 -11.65 -8.13 15.91
CA PRO A 609 -10.87 -8.00 17.15
C PRO A 609 -10.69 -9.31 17.93
N ALA A 610 -11.53 -10.31 17.66
CA ALA A 610 -11.42 -11.66 18.22
C ALA A 610 -10.80 -12.68 17.24
N SER A 611 -10.17 -12.21 16.15
CA SER A 611 -9.56 -13.09 15.13
C SER A 611 -8.57 -14.07 15.74
N GLN A 612 -7.73 -13.62 16.69
CA GLN A 612 -6.74 -14.48 17.34
C GLN A 612 -7.28 -15.37 18.46
N THR A 613 -8.53 -15.19 18.88
CA THR A 613 -9.22 -16.19 19.69
C THR A 613 -9.56 -17.43 18.86
N ILE A 614 -9.91 -17.22 17.58
CA ILE A 614 -10.26 -18.28 16.62
C ILE A 614 -9.03 -18.90 15.99
N THR A 615 -8.11 -18.06 15.54
CA THR A 615 -6.85 -18.47 14.95
C THR A 615 -5.70 -17.97 15.83
N PRO A 616 -5.33 -18.74 16.89
CA PRO A 616 -4.23 -18.37 17.77
C PRO A 616 -2.94 -18.06 17.02
N PHE A 617 -2.12 -17.19 17.61
CA PHE A 617 -0.90 -16.66 17.02
C PHE A 617 0.04 -17.75 16.46
N GLU A 618 0.30 -18.81 17.23
CA GLU A 618 1.14 -19.93 16.82
C GLU A 618 0.48 -20.80 15.74
N SER A 619 -0.85 -20.92 15.76
CA SER A 619 -1.61 -21.74 14.81
C SER A 619 -1.49 -21.22 13.38
N LEU A 620 -1.23 -19.92 13.19
CA LEU A 620 -0.98 -19.28 11.89
C LEU A 620 0.22 -19.90 11.14
N GLU A 621 1.15 -20.59 11.82
CA GLU A 621 2.25 -21.33 11.17
C GLU A 621 1.82 -22.67 10.59
N THR A 622 0.76 -23.26 11.15
CA THR A 622 0.37 -24.65 10.92
C THR A 622 -0.93 -24.79 10.14
N GLU A 623 -1.56 -23.67 9.79
CA GLU A 623 -2.74 -23.62 8.95
C GLU A 623 -2.42 -24.22 7.57
N LYS A 624 -3.04 -25.36 7.25
CA LYS A 624 -2.61 -26.20 6.11
C LYS A 624 -3.58 -26.25 4.97
N ASN A 625 -4.89 -26.34 5.21
CA ASN A 625 -5.86 -26.71 4.17
C ASN A 625 -6.83 -25.59 3.84
N ASP A 626 -7.22 -24.82 4.85
CA ASP A 626 -8.20 -23.75 4.81
C ASP A 626 -7.78 -22.65 5.77
N ALA A 627 -8.17 -21.41 5.45
CA ALA A 627 -7.95 -20.23 6.25
C ALA A 627 -9.26 -19.69 6.78
N THR A 628 -9.36 -19.58 8.11
CA THR A 628 -10.47 -18.88 8.75
C THR A 628 -10.10 -17.40 8.93
N ILE A 629 -10.83 -16.52 8.24
CA ILE A 629 -10.61 -15.07 8.23
C ILE A 629 -11.90 -14.40 8.68
N CYS A 630 -11.86 -13.83 9.88
CA CYS A 630 -12.96 -13.06 10.44
C CYS A 630 -12.70 -11.58 10.23
N LEU A 631 -13.71 -10.85 9.74
CA LEU A 631 -13.59 -9.46 9.34
C LEU A 631 -14.68 -8.60 9.95
N GLN A 632 -14.35 -7.33 10.09
CA GLN A 632 -15.29 -6.25 10.40
C GLN A 632 -15.24 -5.20 9.30
N LYS A 633 -16.40 -4.76 8.82
CA LYS A 633 -16.52 -3.66 7.86
C LYS A 633 -16.10 -2.35 8.52
N ILE A 634 -15.28 -1.58 7.82
CA ILE A 634 -14.90 -0.23 8.24
C ILE A 634 -16.03 0.73 7.84
N PRO A 635 -16.45 1.67 8.70
CA PRO A 635 -17.40 2.70 8.30
C PRO A 635 -16.91 3.44 7.03
N LEU A 636 -17.80 3.66 6.06
CA LEU A 636 -17.39 4.18 4.75
C LEU A 636 -16.70 5.54 4.85
N GLU A 637 -17.26 6.45 5.65
CA GLU A 637 -16.68 7.77 5.95
C GLU A 637 -15.23 7.69 6.50
N VAL A 638 -14.97 6.69 7.34
CA VAL A 638 -13.66 6.45 7.94
C VAL A 638 -12.71 5.83 6.93
N HIS A 639 -13.18 4.89 6.12
CA HIS A 639 -12.39 4.29 5.05
C HIS A 639 -11.96 5.33 4.00
N LEU A 640 -12.85 6.28 3.67
CA LEU A 640 -12.58 7.38 2.76
C LEU A 640 -11.62 8.41 3.37
N LYS A 641 -11.80 8.78 4.65
CA LYS A 641 -10.92 9.74 5.34
C LYS A 641 -9.53 9.17 5.62
N TYR A 642 -9.44 7.87 5.91
CA TYR A 642 -8.20 7.18 6.29
C TYR A 642 -7.95 5.95 5.38
N PRO A 643 -7.59 6.18 4.10
CA PRO A 643 -7.34 5.11 3.13
C PRO A 643 -6.08 4.32 3.49
N ALA A 644 -5.88 3.15 2.86
CA ALA A 644 -4.73 2.28 3.13
C ALA A 644 -3.37 3.02 2.99
N LYS A 645 -3.26 3.93 2.02
CA LYS A 645 -2.06 4.75 1.84
C LYS A 645 -1.73 5.63 3.06
N TRP A 646 -2.75 6.20 3.71
CA TRP A 646 -2.57 7.04 4.90
C TRP A 646 -2.00 6.22 6.08
N LEU A 647 -2.43 4.95 6.21
CA LEU A 647 -1.87 4.02 7.20
C LEU A 647 -0.41 3.64 6.87
N LEU A 648 -0.12 3.40 5.59
CA LEU A 648 1.23 3.04 5.13
C LEU A 648 2.25 4.17 5.37
N GLU A 649 1.86 5.42 5.15
CA GLU A 649 2.70 6.60 5.43
C GLU A 649 3.00 6.78 6.93
N ARG A 650 2.22 6.15 7.82
CA ARG A 650 2.34 6.19 9.28
C ARG A 650 2.72 4.83 9.88
N ARG A 651 3.25 3.92 9.07
CA ARG A 651 3.55 2.53 9.48
C ARG A 651 4.51 2.44 10.66
N ASP A 652 5.39 3.43 10.79
CA ASP A 652 6.37 3.55 11.87
C ASP A 652 5.75 4.03 13.21
N LEU A 653 4.52 4.57 13.21
CA LEU A 653 3.82 5.15 14.37
C LEU A 653 2.75 4.21 14.98
N HIS A 654 3.01 2.90 15.08
CA HIS A 654 2.02 1.89 15.53
C HIS A 654 0.64 2.02 14.84
N ALA A 655 0.65 1.84 13.51
CA ALA A 655 -0.55 1.82 12.68
C ALA A 655 -1.62 0.80 13.14
N ASP A 656 -2.86 0.93 12.66
CA ASP A 656 -3.95 -0.01 12.96
C ASP A 656 -3.62 -1.44 12.49
N MET A 657 -3.15 -2.29 13.41
CA MET A 657 -2.71 -3.66 13.13
C MET A 657 -3.86 -4.59 12.71
N LEU A 658 -5.13 -4.20 12.89
CA LEU A 658 -6.26 -4.95 12.32
C LEU A 658 -6.41 -4.67 10.81
N ARG A 659 -5.71 -3.69 10.24
CA ARG A 659 -5.73 -3.33 8.82
C ARG A 659 -4.44 -3.68 8.08
N GLU A 660 -3.62 -4.55 8.65
CA GLU A 660 -2.36 -5.02 8.06
C GLU A 660 -2.27 -6.55 8.15
N SER A 661 -1.79 -7.21 7.09
CA SER A 661 -1.62 -8.68 7.05
C SER A 661 -0.14 -9.07 7.05
N ASN A 662 0.45 -9.29 8.22
CA ASN A 662 1.80 -9.87 8.35
C ASN A 662 2.13 -10.29 9.78
N ARG A 663 3.29 -10.94 9.95
CA ARG A 663 3.83 -11.39 11.24
C ARG A 663 3.94 -10.27 12.29
N ARG A 664 4.18 -9.01 11.88
CA ARG A 664 4.25 -7.88 12.82
C ARG A 664 2.85 -7.55 13.35
N SER A 665 1.85 -7.40 12.48
CA SER A 665 0.48 -7.16 12.95
C SER A 665 -0.02 -8.32 13.81
N ASP A 666 0.26 -9.56 13.41
CA ASP A 666 -0.05 -10.75 14.21
C ASP A 666 0.59 -10.71 15.61
N SER A 667 1.87 -10.31 15.71
CA SER A 667 2.57 -10.28 17.00
C SER A 667 2.01 -9.22 17.94
N HIS A 668 1.62 -8.05 17.41
CA HIS A 668 0.97 -7.02 18.23
C HIS A 668 -0.42 -7.46 18.70
N LEU A 669 -1.23 -8.07 17.83
CA LEU A 669 -2.53 -8.61 18.21
C LEU A 669 -2.41 -9.69 19.31
N ALA A 670 -1.35 -10.50 19.27
CA ALA A 670 -1.11 -11.54 20.28
C ALA A 670 -0.84 -10.95 21.67
N ARG A 671 -0.16 -9.81 21.74
CA ARG A 671 0.08 -9.08 23.00
C ARG A 671 -1.21 -8.53 23.59
N TYR A 672 -2.06 -7.94 22.75
CA TYR A 672 -3.35 -7.44 23.19
C TYR A 672 -4.32 -8.56 23.56
N GLN A 673 -4.25 -9.72 22.89
CA GLN A 673 -4.99 -10.90 23.29
C GLN A 673 -4.53 -11.42 24.67
N MET A 674 -3.22 -11.47 24.92
CA MET A 674 -2.67 -11.79 26.25
C MET A 674 -3.15 -10.79 27.32
N ALA A 675 -3.16 -9.49 27.00
CA ALA A 675 -3.68 -8.47 27.92
C ALA A 675 -5.19 -8.61 28.14
N ARG A 676 -5.96 -8.96 27.11
CA ARG A 676 -7.39 -9.24 27.19
C ARG A 676 -7.70 -10.43 28.10
N GLU A 677 -6.89 -11.48 28.05
CA GLU A 677 -7.03 -12.66 28.92
C GLU A 677 -6.71 -12.35 30.40
N ALA A 678 -5.77 -11.43 30.64
CA ALA A 678 -5.45 -10.96 31.98
C ALA A 678 -6.38 -9.85 32.49
N SER A 679 -7.09 -9.15 31.58
CA SER A 679 -8.03 -8.09 31.91
C SER A 679 -9.25 -8.64 32.66
N PRO A 680 -9.80 -7.91 33.64
CA PRO A 680 -11.07 -8.28 34.24
C PRO A 680 -12.22 -8.20 33.22
N LEU A 681 -13.35 -8.85 33.55
CA LEU A 681 -14.57 -8.82 32.74
C LEU A 681 -15.30 -7.46 32.82
N SER A 682 -15.10 -6.72 33.91
CA SER A 682 -15.62 -5.38 34.16
C SER A 682 -14.59 -4.55 34.91
N GLY A 683 -14.71 -3.22 34.85
CA GLY A 683 -13.78 -2.30 35.52
C GLY A 683 -13.15 -1.28 34.57
N GLN A 684 -11.95 -0.81 34.89
CA GLN A 684 -11.24 0.23 34.14
C GLN A 684 -9.91 -0.28 33.61
N VAL A 685 -9.66 -0.08 32.32
CA VAL A 685 -8.40 -0.42 31.64
C VAL A 685 -7.80 0.82 31.03
N LEU A 686 -6.49 0.97 31.18
CA LEU A 686 -5.71 2.01 30.51
C LEU A 686 -4.73 1.37 29.51
N ASP A 687 -4.82 1.81 28.26
CA ASP A 687 -3.90 1.47 27.18
C ASP A 687 -3.02 2.69 26.89
N VAL A 688 -1.77 2.65 27.37
CA VAL A 688 -0.82 3.76 27.27
C VAL A 688 -0.02 3.64 25.98
N ALA A 689 0.12 4.75 25.26
CA ALA A 689 0.66 4.78 23.89
C ALA A 689 -0.14 3.86 22.97
N CYS A 690 -1.46 4.04 22.97
CA CYS A 690 -2.40 3.17 22.26
C CYS A 690 -2.30 3.26 20.72
N GLY A 691 -1.52 4.21 20.19
CA GLY A 691 -1.37 4.48 18.77
C GLY A 691 -2.71 4.71 18.10
N MET A 692 -2.96 3.97 17.02
CA MET A 692 -4.24 4.00 16.31
C MET A 692 -5.34 3.13 16.95
N GLY A 693 -5.22 2.75 18.23
CA GLY A 693 -6.33 2.26 19.06
C GLY A 693 -6.85 0.85 18.76
N TYR A 694 -6.19 0.11 17.87
CA TYR A 694 -6.58 -1.27 17.52
C TYR A 694 -6.56 -2.20 18.74
N GLY A 695 -5.58 -2.02 19.62
CA GLY A 695 -5.41 -2.82 20.83
C GLY A 695 -6.47 -2.53 21.88
N SER A 696 -6.74 -1.24 22.14
CA SER A 696 -7.89 -0.79 22.93
C SER A 696 -9.21 -1.38 22.43
N HIS A 697 -9.41 -1.42 21.10
CA HIS A 697 -10.59 -2.06 20.50
C HIS A 697 -10.65 -3.56 20.76
N VAL A 698 -9.52 -4.28 20.68
CA VAL A 698 -9.41 -5.71 21.06
C VAL A 698 -9.75 -5.92 22.54
N LEU A 699 -9.24 -5.07 23.44
CA LEU A 699 -9.51 -5.17 24.88
C LEU A 699 -11.00 -5.00 25.21
N GLY A 700 -11.64 -3.96 24.66
CA GLY A 700 -13.04 -3.63 24.96
C GLY A 700 -14.08 -4.42 24.17
N PHE A 701 -13.68 -5.16 23.13
CA PHE A 701 -14.63 -5.86 22.26
C PHE A 701 -15.44 -6.91 23.03
N GLY A 702 -16.77 -6.79 23.01
CA GLY A 702 -17.67 -7.78 23.64
C GLY A 702 -17.67 -7.73 25.17
N ARG A 703 -17.15 -6.65 25.77
CA ARG A 703 -17.09 -6.45 27.22
C ARG A 703 -17.72 -5.09 27.60
N PRO A 704 -19.05 -4.96 27.56
CA PRO A 704 -19.73 -3.68 27.75
C PRO A 704 -19.50 -3.06 29.15
N ASP A 705 -19.25 -3.89 30.16
CA ASP A 705 -18.98 -3.46 31.54
C ASP A 705 -17.49 -3.12 31.79
N LEU A 706 -16.64 -3.28 30.78
CA LEU A 706 -15.22 -2.93 30.83
C LEU A 706 -14.99 -1.61 30.09
N SER A 707 -14.60 -0.59 30.83
CA SER A 707 -14.23 0.73 30.29
C SER A 707 -12.76 0.73 29.92
N VAL A 708 -12.44 0.97 28.65
CA VAL A 708 -11.07 1.05 28.14
C VAL A 708 -10.79 2.48 27.70
N LEU A 709 -9.75 3.06 28.28
CA LEU A 709 -9.21 4.36 27.90
C LEU A 709 -7.88 4.16 27.18
N GLY A 710 -7.84 4.48 25.89
CA GLY A 710 -6.62 4.61 25.12
C GLY A 710 -6.05 6.02 25.21
N VAL A 711 -4.76 6.15 25.49
CA VAL A 711 -4.06 7.45 25.54
C VAL A 711 -2.87 7.43 24.60
N ASP A 712 -2.74 8.48 23.78
CA ASP A 712 -1.60 8.67 22.89
C ASP A 712 -1.26 10.16 22.74
N MET A 713 -0.01 10.48 22.40
CA MET A 713 0.44 11.86 22.19
C MET A 713 0.03 12.40 20.81
N ASP A 714 -0.14 11.51 19.83
CA ASP A 714 -0.48 11.84 18.45
C ASP A 714 -1.97 12.19 18.29
N GLU A 715 -2.24 13.43 17.90
CA GLU A 715 -3.60 13.93 17.70
C GLU A 715 -4.31 13.31 16.50
N ASP A 716 -3.59 13.04 15.40
CA ASP A 716 -4.15 12.40 14.21
C ASP A 716 -4.54 10.95 14.53
N ALA A 717 -3.72 10.26 15.33
CA ALA A 717 -4.02 8.90 15.78
C ALA A 717 -5.28 8.87 16.66
N ILE A 718 -5.41 9.79 17.61
CA ILE A 718 -6.61 9.89 18.46
C ILE A 718 -7.85 10.29 17.65
N GLU A 719 -7.74 11.13 16.63
CA GLU A 719 -8.84 11.45 15.73
C GLU A 719 -9.26 10.20 14.92
N TYR A 720 -8.30 9.40 14.44
CA TYR A 720 -8.55 8.12 13.81
C TYR A 720 -9.30 7.17 14.76
N CYS A 721 -8.82 7.01 15.99
CA CYS A 721 -9.42 6.15 17.00
C CYS A 721 -10.88 6.52 17.27
N ASN A 722 -11.13 7.82 17.46
CA ASN A 722 -12.46 8.34 17.74
C ASN A 722 -13.43 8.15 16.58
N ALA A 723 -12.96 8.28 15.34
CA ALA A 723 -13.77 8.02 14.16
C ALA A 723 -14.08 6.51 13.97
N ASN A 724 -13.13 5.64 14.34
CA ASN A 724 -13.25 4.19 14.11
C ASN A 724 -13.99 3.43 15.21
N PHE A 725 -13.69 3.72 16.48
CA PHE A 725 -13.96 2.81 17.59
C PHE A 725 -14.93 3.41 18.62
N SER A 726 -14.82 4.72 18.90
CA SER A 726 -15.59 5.40 19.95
C SER A 726 -17.11 5.43 19.70
N VAL A 727 -17.53 5.45 18.43
CA VAL A 727 -18.95 5.62 18.06
C VAL A 727 -19.79 4.39 18.41
N SER A 728 -19.16 3.22 18.58
CA SER A 728 -19.90 1.95 18.42
C SER A 728 -20.27 1.20 19.70
N LYS A 729 -19.66 1.48 20.87
CA LYS A 729 -19.88 0.66 22.10
C LYS A 729 -19.92 1.42 23.44
N GLY A 730 -19.65 2.72 23.50
CA GLY A 730 -19.76 3.54 24.73
C GLY A 730 -18.74 3.25 25.84
N ASN A 731 -18.08 2.09 25.80
CA ASN A 731 -17.07 1.62 26.74
C ASN A 731 -15.62 1.88 26.29
N LEU A 732 -15.41 2.37 25.06
CA LEU A 732 -14.10 2.77 24.54
C LEU A 732 -14.00 4.30 24.52
N ARG A 733 -12.88 4.83 25.01
CA ARG A 733 -12.55 6.27 24.95
C ARG A 733 -11.11 6.44 24.53
N PHE A 734 -10.83 7.51 23.79
CA PHE A 734 -9.49 7.85 23.34
C PHE A 734 -9.21 9.31 23.62
N GLU A 735 -8.10 9.58 24.28
CA GLU A 735 -7.72 10.94 24.68
C GLU A 735 -6.25 11.21 24.35
N ARG A 736 -5.98 12.45 23.94
CA ARG A 736 -4.60 12.89 23.79
C ARG A 736 -3.92 12.96 25.17
N GLY A 737 -2.68 12.51 25.29
CA GLY A 737 -1.93 12.53 26.54
C GLY A 737 -0.50 12.07 26.44
N GLU A 738 0.38 12.78 27.17
CA GLU A 738 1.78 12.39 27.36
C GLU A 738 1.91 11.37 28.49
N VAL A 739 2.91 10.50 28.36
CA VAL A 739 3.14 9.40 29.31
C VAL A 739 3.60 9.95 30.66
N GLU A 740 4.41 11.00 30.66
CA GLU A 740 4.94 11.69 31.83
C GLU A 740 3.85 12.45 32.60
N GLY A 741 2.82 12.92 31.90
CA GLY A 741 1.68 13.64 32.47
C GLY A 741 0.58 12.74 33.08
N LEU A 742 0.70 11.41 32.97
CA LEU A 742 -0.31 10.46 33.45
C LEU A 742 -0.54 10.53 34.97
N ILE A 743 0.48 10.92 35.75
CA ILE A 743 0.41 11.01 37.22
C ILE A 743 -0.64 12.01 37.69
N GLU A 744 -0.82 13.13 36.99
CA GLU A 744 -1.65 14.22 37.52
C GLU A 744 -3.10 14.14 37.06
N ARG A 745 -3.35 13.42 35.97
CA ARG A 745 -4.67 13.37 35.31
C ARG A 745 -5.70 12.53 36.06
N PHE A 746 -5.27 11.46 36.70
CA PHE A 746 -6.19 10.48 37.30
C PHE A 746 -5.93 10.29 38.81
N PRO A 747 -6.99 10.05 39.61
CA PRO A 747 -6.84 9.65 41.01
C PRO A 747 -5.99 8.39 41.20
N GLU A 748 -5.51 8.17 42.42
CA GLU A 748 -4.87 6.89 42.78
C GLU A 748 -5.87 5.73 42.63
N ALA A 749 -5.38 4.55 42.25
CA ALA A 749 -6.19 3.33 42.14
C ALA A 749 -7.37 3.44 41.15
N SER A 750 -7.14 4.08 40.01
CA SER A 750 -8.17 4.31 38.96
C SER A 750 -8.33 3.16 37.97
N PHE A 751 -7.33 2.28 37.81
CA PHE A 751 -7.32 1.26 36.75
C PHE A 751 -7.02 -0.14 37.28
N ASP A 752 -7.76 -1.13 36.80
CA ASP A 752 -7.61 -2.55 37.15
C ASP A 752 -6.60 -3.27 36.25
N LEU A 753 -6.42 -2.78 35.02
CA LEU A 753 -5.36 -3.18 34.11
C LEU A 753 -4.74 -1.93 33.48
N ILE A 754 -3.40 -1.89 33.44
CA ILE A 754 -2.65 -0.94 32.61
C ILE A 754 -1.81 -1.76 31.64
N CYS A 755 -1.89 -1.48 30.36
CA CYS A 755 -1.02 -2.07 29.34
C CYS A 755 -0.25 -0.99 28.57
N SER A 756 0.98 -1.32 28.18
CA SER A 756 1.88 -0.43 27.44
C SER A 756 2.90 -1.28 26.69
N PHE A 757 2.80 -1.32 25.37
CA PHE A 757 3.64 -2.17 24.53
C PHE A 757 4.59 -1.33 23.71
N GLU A 758 5.88 -1.65 23.75
CA GLU A 758 6.93 -0.93 23.00
C GLU A 758 6.91 0.58 23.29
N THR A 759 6.82 0.93 24.58
CA THR A 759 6.77 2.33 25.02
C THR A 759 7.94 2.69 25.92
N ILE A 760 8.35 1.78 26.81
CA ILE A 760 9.28 2.07 27.91
C ILE A 760 10.67 2.45 27.37
N GLU A 761 11.08 1.85 26.26
CA GLU A 761 12.31 2.15 25.52
C GLU A 761 12.36 3.57 24.95
N HIS A 762 11.21 4.22 24.77
CA HIS A 762 11.08 5.57 24.23
C HIS A 762 10.96 6.66 25.30
N ILE A 763 10.82 6.30 26.59
CA ILE A 763 10.59 7.24 27.70
C ILE A 763 11.93 7.69 28.30
N GLU A 764 12.13 9.00 28.51
CA GLU A 764 13.37 9.52 29.10
C GLU A 764 13.59 9.01 30.54
N ASP A 765 12.54 9.00 31.36
CA ASP A 765 12.54 8.51 32.75
C ASP A 765 11.53 7.36 32.96
N PRO A 766 11.93 6.11 32.67
CA PRO A 766 11.09 4.93 32.88
C PRO A 766 10.66 4.71 34.34
N GLU A 767 11.45 5.15 35.32
CA GLU A 767 11.10 4.99 36.74
C GLU A 767 9.92 5.89 37.13
N SER A 768 9.91 7.14 36.65
CA SER A 768 8.78 8.05 36.85
C SER A 768 7.49 7.48 36.25
N PHE A 769 7.56 6.93 35.04
CA PHE A 769 6.44 6.22 34.44
C PHE A 769 5.96 5.05 35.31
N LEU A 770 6.86 4.20 35.81
CA LEU A 770 6.48 3.07 36.66
C LEU A 770 5.90 3.49 38.02
N ARG A 771 6.34 4.61 38.60
CA ARG A 771 5.67 5.20 39.78
C ARG A 771 4.23 5.62 39.46
N SER A 772 4.02 6.16 38.26
CA SER A 772 2.68 6.48 37.75
C SER A 772 1.80 5.25 37.69
N VAL A 773 2.30 4.19 37.04
CA VAL A 773 1.60 2.90 36.91
C VAL A 773 1.26 2.34 38.30
N GLN A 774 2.24 2.28 39.21
CA GLN A 774 2.02 1.79 40.58
C GLN A 774 0.93 2.57 41.31
N ARG A 775 0.93 3.90 41.21
CA ARG A 775 -0.09 4.76 41.82
C ARG A 775 -1.47 4.51 41.20
N LEU A 776 -1.54 4.45 39.87
CA LEU A 776 -2.78 4.34 39.12
C LEU A 776 -3.47 2.99 39.24
N LEU A 777 -2.73 1.90 39.45
CA LEU A 777 -3.31 0.57 39.61
C LEU A 777 -4.17 0.45 40.86
N SER A 778 -5.33 -0.20 40.74
CA SER A 778 -6.18 -0.59 41.85
C SER A 778 -5.51 -1.66 42.73
N PRO A 779 -5.98 -1.90 43.97
CA PRO A 779 -5.53 -3.06 44.74
C PRO A 779 -5.84 -4.35 43.96
N ASN A 780 -4.80 -5.15 43.67
CA ASN A 780 -4.81 -6.30 42.74
C ASN A 780 -4.81 -5.95 41.23
N GLY A 781 -4.60 -4.68 40.89
CA GLY A 781 -4.46 -4.26 39.51
C GLY A 781 -3.22 -4.88 38.84
N THR A 782 -3.32 -5.14 37.54
CA THR A 782 -2.26 -5.77 36.74
C THR A 782 -1.63 -4.76 35.79
N PHE A 783 -0.31 -4.81 35.63
CA PHE A 783 0.46 -4.14 34.60
C PHE A 783 1.00 -5.16 33.60
N ILE A 784 0.87 -4.86 32.30
CA ILE A 784 1.46 -5.67 31.23
C ILE A 784 2.24 -4.76 30.31
N CYS A 785 3.49 -5.12 30.03
CA CYS A 785 4.30 -4.38 29.07
C CYS A 785 5.17 -5.28 28.20
N SER A 786 5.68 -4.70 27.12
CA SER A 786 6.69 -5.31 26.26
C SER A 786 7.77 -4.32 25.89
N VAL A 787 8.99 -4.82 25.71
CA VAL A 787 10.12 -4.08 25.12
C VAL A 787 10.82 -4.98 24.09
N PRO A 788 11.40 -4.40 23.03
CA PRO A 788 12.30 -5.11 22.12
C PRO A 788 13.47 -5.74 22.91
N ASN A 789 13.80 -7.00 22.62
CA ASN A 789 14.86 -7.72 23.32
C ASN A 789 16.22 -7.49 22.64
N MET A 790 17.13 -6.74 23.26
CA MET A 790 18.45 -6.35 22.76
C MET A 790 18.37 -5.96 21.29
N TRP A 791 17.58 -4.93 21.01
CA TRP A 791 17.38 -4.40 19.68
C TRP A 791 18.60 -3.57 19.26
N VAL A 792 19.64 -4.27 18.85
CA VAL A 792 20.90 -3.68 18.41
C VAL A 792 21.22 -4.18 17.01
N ASP A 793 21.81 -3.31 16.21
CA ASP A 793 22.32 -3.67 14.90
C ASP A 793 23.65 -4.42 15.02
N GLU A 794 24.28 -4.69 13.89
CA GLU A 794 25.55 -5.41 13.82
C GLU A 794 26.66 -4.71 14.62
N THR A 795 26.57 -3.40 14.88
CA THR A 795 27.55 -2.63 15.66
C THR A 795 27.33 -2.73 17.18
N GLY A 796 26.22 -3.31 17.61
CA GLY A 796 25.79 -3.32 18.99
C GLY A 796 25.11 -2.01 19.43
N GLU A 797 24.85 -1.09 18.50
CA GLU A 797 24.07 0.13 18.72
C GLU A 797 22.61 -0.09 18.35
N ASP A 798 21.70 0.62 19.00
CA ASP A 798 20.28 0.53 18.66
C ASP A 798 20.03 1.24 17.30
N PRO A 799 19.53 0.55 16.27
CA PRO A 799 19.28 1.15 14.97
C PRO A 799 18.10 2.12 14.99
N ASN A 800 17.28 2.11 16.06
CA ASN A 800 16.17 3.04 16.22
C ASN A 800 16.65 4.29 16.99
N PRO A 801 16.75 5.47 16.34
CA PRO A 801 17.20 6.69 17.01
C PRO A 801 16.21 7.19 18.07
N HIS A 802 15.01 6.62 18.15
CA HIS A 802 14.00 6.94 19.15
C HIS A 802 14.07 6.04 20.39
N HIS A 803 14.86 4.96 20.38
CA HIS A 803 15.09 4.17 21.59
C HIS A 803 16.11 4.89 22.47
N LEU A 804 15.66 5.30 23.65
CA LEU A 804 16.49 5.88 24.70
C LEU A 804 17.13 4.80 25.57
N HIS A 805 16.53 3.61 25.59
CA HIS A 805 16.96 2.49 26.43
C HIS A 805 16.91 1.15 25.69
N ILE A 806 18.03 0.44 25.65
CA ILE A 806 18.07 -0.97 25.20
C ILE A 806 17.73 -1.87 26.39
N PHE A 807 16.86 -2.85 26.20
CA PHE A 807 16.43 -3.79 27.25
C PHE A 807 16.75 -5.24 26.92
N ASP A 808 16.96 -6.04 27.97
CA ASP A 808 16.81 -7.48 27.98
C ASP A 808 15.87 -7.89 29.13
N PHE A 809 15.65 -9.18 29.33
CA PHE A 809 14.81 -9.68 30.43
C PHE A 809 15.30 -9.26 31.82
N LEU A 810 16.61 -9.21 32.04
CA LEU A 810 17.18 -8.86 33.35
C LEU A 810 16.99 -7.38 33.63
N LYS A 811 17.34 -6.51 32.69
CA LYS A 811 17.20 -5.06 32.81
C LYS A 811 15.73 -4.65 32.94
N LEU A 812 14.82 -5.27 32.20
CA LEU A 812 13.38 -5.03 32.36
C LEU A 812 12.90 -5.45 33.76
N LYS A 813 13.32 -6.62 34.24
CA LYS A 813 12.98 -7.11 35.57
C LYS A 813 13.52 -6.21 36.68
N ASP A 814 14.77 -5.79 36.57
CA ASP A 814 15.44 -4.92 37.54
C ASP A 814 14.80 -3.52 37.58
N LEU A 815 14.34 -3.02 36.42
CA LEU A 815 13.61 -1.76 36.32
C LEU A 815 12.21 -1.84 36.97
N VAL A 816 11.45 -2.90 36.72
CA VAL A 816 10.04 -3.01 37.17
C VAL A 816 9.91 -3.47 38.62
N SER A 817 10.79 -4.37 39.07
CA SER A 817 10.66 -5.02 40.37
C SER A 817 10.64 -4.09 41.58
N PRO A 818 11.28 -2.90 41.63
CA PRO A 818 11.17 -1.98 42.77
C PRO A 818 9.75 -1.45 42.98
N PHE A 819 8.94 -1.34 41.93
CA PHE A 819 7.62 -0.72 41.95
C PHE A 819 6.48 -1.75 42.02
N LEU A 820 6.62 -2.89 41.34
CA LEU A 820 5.56 -3.89 41.18
C LEU A 820 6.04 -5.30 41.55
N HIS A 821 5.12 -6.23 41.80
CA HIS A 821 5.43 -7.65 41.97
C HIS A 821 5.35 -8.35 40.61
N ILE A 822 6.44 -8.94 40.13
CA ILE A 822 6.48 -9.58 38.81
C ILE A 822 5.86 -10.98 38.91
N ASP A 823 4.73 -11.19 38.24
CA ASP A 823 3.98 -12.45 38.26
C ASP A 823 4.49 -13.45 37.21
N ALA A 824 4.91 -12.94 36.03
CA ALA A 824 5.35 -13.76 34.92
C ALA A 824 6.16 -12.96 33.88
N LEU A 825 7.07 -13.67 33.21
CA LEU A 825 7.78 -13.20 32.01
C LEU A 825 7.37 -14.06 30.82
N TYR A 826 7.37 -13.47 29.62
CA TYR A 826 7.04 -14.17 28.39
C TYR A 826 8.05 -13.79 27.31
N SER A 827 8.42 -14.77 26.48
CA SER A 827 9.15 -14.52 25.23
C SER A 827 8.21 -14.53 24.05
N GLN A 828 8.42 -13.58 23.13
CA GLN A 828 7.73 -13.55 21.86
C GLN A 828 8.73 -13.57 20.69
N ILE A 829 8.42 -14.37 19.67
CA ILE A 829 9.09 -14.41 18.38
C ILE A 829 7.99 -14.28 17.31
N ALA A 830 8.08 -13.27 16.45
CA ALA A 830 7.22 -13.07 15.29
C ALA A 830 7.77 -13.75 14.03
N GLY A 831 9.10 -13.95 13.97
CA GLY A 831 9.75 -14.63 12.84
C GLY A 831 10.09 -13.71 11.66
N ASN A 832 10.08 -12.39 11.89
CA ASN A 832 10.29 -11.34 10.88
C ASN A 832 11.28 -10.26 11.35
N GLY A 833 11.78 -10.33 12.58
CA GLY A 833 12.72 -9.37 13.14
C GLY A 833 14.18 -9.72 12.83
N MET A 834 15.09 -8.83 13.23
CA MET A 834 16.52 -8.95 12.91
C MET A 834 17.18 -10.18 13.54
N LYS A 835 16.64 -10.69 14.66
CA LYS A 835 17.26 -11.79 15.43
C LYS A 835 16.87 -13.18 14.98
N TYR A 836 15.59 -13.40 14.67
CA TYR A 836 15.07 -14.73 14.37
C TYR A 836 14.24 -14.74 13.07
N PRO A 837 14.84 -14.39 11.92
CA PRO A 837 14.14 -14.48 10.64
C PRO A 837 13.72 -15.93 10.37
N ASP A 838 12.52 -16.12 9.82
CA ASP A 838 11.93 -17.41 9.45
C ASP A 838 11.64 -18.37 10.62
N HIS A 839 11.81 -17.93 11.87
CA HIS A 839 11.41 -18.73 13.02
C HIS A 839 9.87 -18.80 13.13
N PRO A 840 9.27 -19.93 13.51
CA PRO A 840 7.84 -20.02 13.78
C PRO A 840 7.38 -18.97 14.81
N ARG A 841 6.19 -18.39 14.60
CA ARG A 841 5.51 -17.55 15.60
C ARG A 841 5.44 -18.29 16.93
N LEU A 842 5.83 -17.62 18.00
CA LEU A 842 5.85 -18.16 19.35
C LEU A 842 5.56 -17.05 20.36
N LEU A 843 4.59 -17.26 21.25
CA LEU A 843 4.39 -16.48 22.46
C LEU A 843 4.28 -17.43 23.65
N ARG A 844 5.34 -17.54 24.47
CA ARG A 844 5.36 -18.48 25.60
C ARG A 844 5.69 -17.83 26.91
N LYS A 845 5.03 -18.31 27.97
CA LYS A 845 5.41 -18.01 29.35
C LYS A 845 6.74 -18.70 29.68
N LEU A 846 7.64 -17.99 30.35
CA LEU A 846 8.93 -18.53 30.81
C LEU A 846 8.78 -19.25 32.14
N ASP A 847 9.51 -20.35 32.30
CA ASP A 847 9.61 -21.06 33.58
C ASP A 847 10.55 -20.33 34.54
N SER A 848 10.27 -20.44 35.85
CA SER A 848 11.04 -19.73 36.89
C SER A 848 12.53 -20.11 36.97
N ASN A 849 12.90 -21.25 36.37
CA ASN A 849 14.25 -21.81 36.41
C ASN A 849 15.04 -21.56 35.11
N GLU A 850 14.42 -20.97 34.08
CA GLU A 850 15.12 -20.63 32.85
C GLU A 850 16.16 -19.53 33.12
N LYS A 851 17.33 -19.67 32.50
CA LYS A 851 18.34 -18.62 32.51
C LYS A 851 17.94 -17.56 31.50
N LEU A 852 17.58 -16.37 32.00
CA LEU A 852 17.01 -15.29 31.19
C LEU A 852 17.95 -14.82 30.07
N GLU A 853 19.26 -14.99 30.24
CA GLU A 853 20.29 -14.65 29.25
C GLU A 853 20.32 -15.62 28.05
N GLU A 854 19.78 -16.83 28.22
CA GLU A 854 19.74 -17.88 27.18
C GLU A 854 18.36 -17.95 26.49
N VAL A 855 17.39 -17.11 26.89
CA VAL A 855 16.03 -17.14 26.34
C VAL A 855 15.98 -16.49 24.97
N GLU A 856 15.56 -17.27 23.98
CA GLU A 856 15.29 -16.78 22.63
C GLU A 856 13.99 -15.96 22.60
N ALA A 857 14.12 -14.69 22.21
CA ALA A 857 13.02 -13.74 22.09
C ALA A 857 13.38 -12.57 21.18
N GLU A 858 12.44 -12.14 20.36
CA GLU A 858 12.49 -10.83 19.70
C GLU A 858 11.93 -9.73 20.62
N TRP A 859 10.94 -10.07 21.47
CA TRP A 859 10.40 -9.19 22.50
C TRP A 859 10.35 -9.84 23.87
N CYS A 860 10.71 -9.04 24.88
CA CYS A 860 10.54 -9.37 26.30
C CYS A 860 9.20 -8.82 26.77
N LEU A 861 8.33 -9.68 27.30
CA LEU A 861 7.05 -9.24 27.88
C LEU A 861 7.01 -9.60 29.36
N LEU A 862 6.30 -8.78 30.12
CA LEU A 862 6.20 -8.90 31.56
C LEU A 862 4.76 -8.65 32.01
N ARG A 863 4.29 -9.47 32.96
CA ARG A 863 3.08 -9.24 33.74
C ARG A 863 3.44 -9.04 35.20
N ALA A 864 2.94 -7.97 35.79
CA ALA A 864 3.16 -7.65 37.21
C ALA A 864 1.89 -7.14 37.89
N SER A 865 1.83 -7.32 39.20
CA SER A 865 0.74 -6.87 40.06
C SER A 865 1.20 -5.74 40.99
N LYS A 866 0.25 -4.90 41.42
CA LYS A 866 0.52 -3.86 42.42
C LYS A 866 0.96 -4.52 43.74
N ARG A 867 2.02 -3.95 44.34
CA ARG A 867 2.58 -4.39 45.63
C ARG A 867 1.66 -4.11 46.82
#